data_AF-A0A510WC63-F1
#
_entry.id   AF-A0A510WC63-F1
#
_cell.length_a   1.000
_cell.length_b   1.000
_cell.length_c   1.000
_cell.angle_alpha   90.00
_cell.angle_beta   90.00
_cell.angle_gamma   90.00
#
_symmetry.space_group_name_H-M   'P 1'
#
loop_
_entity.id
_entity.type
_entity.pdbx_description
1 polymer ?
#
loop_
_entity_poly.entity_id
_entity_poly.type
_entity_poly.pdbx_seq_one_letter_code
_entity_poly.pdbx_strand_id
1 'polypeptide(L)'
;MLYKLAARSLLRQSRGYLIYFFSLTFSVMIYYSFNSMTYDQSLVRRASQDGSIDGALGFGTFMITLVLLFFVFSANRFFLNRREKEIGIYQLFGVSKFQISSIYLIETMVIGLFSCITGILLGIIFSKLFQMILVRMMRMQITSPFFVSWSSIVDTLVAFFLIILIVSVHSTWKIWRYPMIQSFGNTERVVSKKMRLRTRHRLLGIIGLFLLTSGYFGAIHFREYLTLLVENGAQFGLIFSYPFLIFILCVIGTYLFFCFSLRFLLNSFSKWKVSYRGINLLMIGNTQIHLMKGWRTSSLITLILGVSLATIGGVTSLSTLLTHTTDIENATDYQLDAQTAEFIAPILAKEKQKITQEMILNYKVVGSVHDFRLGQVEDGQEFQLVNLITEKEYQDFRKMNPRLPKIRLKSDKHTVLLDEVQSLVRNISIYGKGIYLPNQTALKIQSIHPDVLGESAMRYSGPTLIVSEKIYHATPGAAYQVVHWNVTGGNNEAINEILDRKVEINWNHSVAYQYEINQQQLTGKIVAKVTEDDEAFEDSSTEDFADTSKETGQSARLNFTARYPQMRSVYRQTGSYTFVSLFVGMIVVITTGSILMVRQLAEAEEEKGNYHLLTKLGIPQRRVSLMIYGQNAITFFPSMILGILHAVFAINVFAQYIKTADYWLAYLVCGLLVVVYVLLYVITCRWYYRIIKE
;
A
#
# COMPACT_ATOMS: atom_id res chain seq x y z
N MET A 1 15.18 -43.91 23.53
CA MET A 1 16.26 -43.96 22.52
C MET A 1 16.18 -42.80 21.53
N LEU A 2 15.03 -42.55 20.88
CA LEU A 2 14.85 -41.48 19.89
C LEU A 2 15.14 -40.06 20.43
N TYR A 3 14.72 -39.73 21.65
CA TYR A 3 15.01 -38.42 22.27
C TYR A 3 16.51 -38.19 22.52
N LYS A 4 17.28 -39.23 22.90
CA LYS A 4 18.74 -39.14 23.08
C LYS A 4 19.45 -38.91 21.75
N LEU A 5 18.95 -39.52 20.67
CA LEU A 5 19.46 -39.32 19.31
C LEU A 5 19.16 -37.90 18.81
N ALA A 6 17.93 -37.42 18.99
CA ALA A 6 17.54 -36.04 18.68
C ALA A 6 18.40 -35.01 19.42
N ALA A 7 18.62 -35.19 20.73
CA ALA A 7 19.45 -34.28 21.53
C ALA A 7 20.92 -34.24 21.08
N ARG A 8 21.53 -35.40 20.80
CA ARG A 8 22.91 -35.46 20.27
C ARG A 8 23.03 -34.85 18.88
N SER A 9 22.03 -35.06 18.04
CA SER A 9 21.94 -34.49 16.69
C SER A 9 21.85 -32.96 16.73
N LEU A 10 20.97 -32.39 17.58
CA LEU A 10 20.86 -30.94 17.84
C LEU A 10 22.19 -30.32 18.26
N LEU A 11 22.89 -30.92 19.23
CA LEU A 11 24.16 -30.41 19.73
C LEU A 11 25.28 -30.47 18.67
N ARG A 12 25.33 -31.56 17.89
CA ARG A 12 26.33 -31.72 16.82
C ARG A 12 26.18 -30.71 15.68
N GLN A 13 24.95 -30.26 15.41
CA GLN A 13 24.63 -29.31 14.33
C GLN A 13 24.25 -27.90 14.84
N SER A 14 24.64 -27.56 16.08
CA SER A 14 24.25 -26.32 16.77
C SER A 14 24.44 -25.05 15.94
N ARG A 15 25.54 -24.92 15.18
CA ARG A 15 25.81 -23.74 14.32
C ARG A 15 24.74 -23.53 13.25
N GLY A 16 24.27 -24.61 12.61
CA GLY A 16 23.16 -24.52 11.66
C GLY A 16 21.86 -24.17 12.35
N TYR A 17 21.62 -24.77 13.50
CA TYR A 17 20.40 -24.58 14.28
C TYR A 17 20.24 -23.18 14.86
N LEU A 18 21.33 -22.52 15.23
CA LEU A 18 21.30 -21.17 15.76
C LEU A 18 20.65 -20.19 14.78
N ILE A 19 20.98 -20.25 13.48
CA ILE A 19 20.45 -19.29 12.51
C ILE A 19 18.93 -19.45 12.35
N TYR A 20 18.43 -20.69 12.40
CA TYR A 20 16.99 -20.99 12.37
C TYR A 20 16.26 -20.61 13.64
N PHE A 21 16.88 -20.90 14.78
CA PHE A 21 16.37 -20.49 16.08
C PHE A 21 16.21 -18.96 16.14
N PHE A 22 17.23 -18.19 15.77
CA PHE A 22 17.14 -16.72 15.75
C PHE A 22 16.10 -16.21 14.76
N SER A 23 16.02 -16.83 13.59
CA SER A 23 15.00 -16.54 12.58
C SER A 23 13.58 -16.72 13.13
N LEU A 24 13.28 -17.89 13.71
CA LEU A 24 11.98 -18.18 14.32
C LEU A 24 11.69 -17.28 15.51
N THR A 25 12.67 -17.04 16.37
CA THR A 25 12.54 -16.16 17.54
C THR A 25 12.14 -14.74 17.11
N PHE A 26 12.78 -14.21 16.08
CA PHE A 26 12.46 -12.90 15.52
C PHE A 26 11.05 -12.85 14.92
N SER A 27 10.65 -13.90 14.20
CA SER A 27 9.29 -14.06 13.68
C SER A 27 8.22 -14.05 14.77
N VAL A 28 8.43 -14.80 15.86
CA VAL A 28 7.52 -14.85 17.01
C VAL A 28 7.45 -13.49 17.69
N MET A 29 8.61 -12.87 17.94
CA MET A 29 8.72 -11.54 18.54
C MET A 29 7.89 -10.52 17.79
N ILE A 30 8.01 -10.48 16.47
CA ILE A 30 7.26 -9.58 15.60
C ILE A 30 5.76 -9.85 15.68
N TYR A 31 5.36 -11.11 15.53
CA TYR A 31 3.95 -11.49 15.54
C TYR A 31 3.28 -11.08 16.85
N TYR A 32 3.91 -11.44 17.97
CA TYR A 32 3.43 -11.07 19.30
C TYR A 32 3.37 -9.55 19.44
N SER A 33 4.45 -8.85 19.08
CA SER A 33 4.52 -7.39 19.19
C SER A 33 3.34 -6.74 18.47
N PHE A 34 3.07 -7.15 17.24
CA PHE A 34 1.97 -6.62 16.45
C PHE A 34 0.60 -7.02 17.02
N ASN A 35 0.40 -8.30 17.28
CA ASN A 35 -0.89 -8.80 17.77
C ASN A 35 -1.24 -8.23 19.16
N SER A 36 -0.24 -7.87 19.98
CA SER A 36 -0.46 -7.19 21.25
C SER A 36 -1.22 -5.88 21.09
N MET A 37 -0.98 -5.13 20.01
CA MET A 37 -1.62 -3.83 19.75
C MET A 37 -3.13 -3.95 19.55
N THR A 38 -3.58 -5.05 18.92
CA THR A 38 -5.00 -5.35 18.69
C THR A 38 -5.78 -5.49 19.99
N TYR A 39 -5.11 -5.81 21.11
CA TYR A 39 -5.73 -5.99 22.42
C TYR A 39 -5.51 -4.83 23.38
N ASP A 40 -4.82 -3.76 22.99
CA ASP A 40 -4.74 -2.57 23.84
C ASP A 40 -6.08 -1.82 23.82
N GLN A 41 -6.89 -1.99 24.86
CA GLN A 41 -8.19 -1.32 24.98
C GLN A 41 -8.08 0.21 24.98
N SER A 42 -6.99 0.79 25.50
CA SER A 42 -6.80 2.25 25.53
C SER A 42 -6.55 2.81 24.14
N LEU A 43 -5.82 2.07 23.32
CA LEU A 43 -5.58 2.37 21.92
C LEU A 43 -6.86 2.14 21.10
N VAL A 44 -7.39 0.92 21.15
CA VAL A 44 -8.54 0.50 20.33
C VAL A 44 -9.75 1.37 20.63
N ARG A 45 -10.11 1.62 21.89
CA ARG A 45 -11.29 2.43 22.24
C ARG A 45 -11.19 3.87 21.77
N ARG A 46 -10.05 4.53 21.97
CA ARG A 46 -9.88 5.92 21.53
C ARG A 46 -9.84 6.03 20.03
N ALA A 47 -9.30 5.01 19.38
CA ALA A 47 -9.06 5.08 17.96
C ALA A 47 -10.27 4.58 17.15
N SER A 48 -11.05 3.63 17.67
CA SER A 48 -12.31 3.15 17.09
C SER A 48 -13.39 4.23 17.02
N GLN A 49 -13.30 5.28 17.85
CA GLN A 49 -14.20 6.43 17.82
C GLN A 49 -14.10 7.24 16.51
N ASP A 50 -12.96 7.22 15.83
CA ASP A 50 -12.71 8.02 14.63
C ASP A 50 -12.50 7.16 13.36
N GLY A 51 -12.97 5.90 13.39
CA GLY A 51 -12.89 4.95 12.28
C GLY A 51 -12.43 3.55 12.68
N SER A 52 -12.67 2.57 11.82
CA SER A 52 -12.38 1.15 12.09
C SER A 52 -10.89 0.80 11.95
N ILE A 53 -10.10 1.07 12.99
CA ILE A 53 -8.68 0.64 13.04
C ILE A 53 -8.52 -0.87 13.12
N ASP A 54 -9.57 -1.56 13.56
CA ASP A 54 -9.66 -3.02 13.49
C ASP A 54 -9.41 -3.54 12.08
N GLY A 55 -9.83 -2.80 11.04
CA GLY A 55 -9.55 -3.14 9.64
C GLY A 55 -8.06 -3.09 9.31
N ALA A 56 -7.35 -2.04 9.73
CA ALA A 56 -5.91 -1.89 9.50
C ALA A 56 -5.11 -2.95 10.28
N LEU A 57 -5.41 -3.13 11.57
CA LEU A 57 -4.73 -4.11 12.42
C LEU A 57 -5.03 -5.54 11.95
N GLY A 58 -6.29 -5.85 11.60
CA GLY A 58 -6.67 -7.16 11.06
C GLY A 58 -5.95 -7.48 9.75
N PHE A 59 -5.90 -6.52 8.82
CA PHE A 59 -5.13 -6.66 7.58
C PHE A 59 -3.64 -6.88 7.86
N GLY A 60 -3.07 -6.15 8.81
CA GLY A 60 -1.69 -6.33 9.24
C GLY A 60 -1.41 -7.72 9.81
N THR A 61 -2.25 -8.21 10.72
CA THR A 61 -2.12 -9.57 11.30
C THR A 61 -2.18 -10.63 10.21
N PHE A 62 -3.09 -10.49 9.24
CA PHE A 62 -3.19 -11.38 8.09
C PHE A 62 -1.91 -11.37 7.23
N MET A 63 -1.43 -10.17 6.85
CA MET A 63 -0.20 -10.01 6.06
C MET A 63 1.04 -10.57 6.78
N ILE A 64 1.20 -10.29 8.07
CA ILE A 64 2.31 -10.80 8.88
C ILE A 64 2.26 -12.32 8.92
N THR A 65 1.09 -12.91 9.20
CA THR A 65 0.93 -14.37 9.23
C THR A 65 1.34 -15.01 7.90
N LEU A 66 0.96 -14.41 6.77
CA LEU A 66 1.34 -14.87 5.44
C LEU A 66 2.86 -14.81 5.21
N VAL A 67 3.50 -13.70 5.56
CA VAL A 67 4.95 -13.53 5.44
C VAL A 67 5.69 -14.53 6.32
N LEU A 68 5.21 -14.75 7.55
CA LEU A 68 5.78 -15.71 8.50
C LEU A 68 5.64 -17.15 8.01
N LEU A 69 4.47 -17.53 7.47
CA LEU A 69 4.27 -18.85 6.88
C LEU A 69 5.28 -19.09 5.76
N PHE A 70 5.44 -18.14 4.84
CA PHE A 70 6.40 -18.25 3.75
C PHE A 70 7.84 -18.40 4.27
N PHE A 71 8.20 -17.61 5.27
CA PHE A 71 9.51 -17.64 5.88
C PHE A 71 9.84 -18.97 6.52
N VAL A 72 8.96 -19.47 7.42
CA VAL A 72 9.18 -20.72 8.12
C VAL A 72 9.22 -21.88 7.13
N PHE A 73 8.38 -21.86 6.09
CA PHE A 73 8.42 -22.86 5.03
C PHE A 73 9.76 -22.86 4.28
N SER A 74 10.25 -21.69 3.89
CA SER A 74 11.55 -21.53 3.22
C SER A 74 12.71 -21.98 4.10
N ALA A 75 12.69 -21.58 5.37
CA ALA A 75 13.69 -21.96 6.35
C ALA A 75 13.69 -23.48 6.60
N ASN A 76 12.52 -24.09 6.78
CA ASN A 76 12.42 -25.54 6.97
C ASN A 76 12.85 -26.36 5.74
N ARG A 77 12.49 -25.92 4.53
CA ARG A 77 12.96 -26.56 3.28
C ARG A 77 14.49 -26.62 3.24
N PHE A 78 15.14 -25.57 3.71
CA PHE A 78 16.60 -25.50 3.80
C PHE A 78 17.18 -26.50 4.82
N PHE A 79 16.58 -26.65 6.01
CA PHE A 79 17.05 -27.65 7.00
C PHE A 79 16.96 -29.08 6.49
N LEU A 80 15.85 -29.43 5.85
CA LEU A 80 15.67 -30.76 5.25
C LEU A 80 16.75 -31.09 4.24
N ASN A 81 17.10 -30.12 3.37
CA ASN A 81 18.11 -30.31 2.34
C ASN A 81 19.51 -30.53 2.96
N ARG A 82 19.85 -29.79 4.02
CA ARG A 82 21.15 -29.94 4.71
C ARG A 82 21.32 -31.32 5.38
N ARG A 83 20.20 -31.95 5.73
CA ARG A 83 20.15 -33.24 6.43
C ARG A 83 19.98 -34.44 5.51
N GLU A 84 19.97 -34.25 4.20
CA GLU A 84 19.80 -35.35 3.24
C GLU A 84 20.84 -36.46 3.43
N LYS A 85 22.11 -36.10 3.67
CA LYS A 85 23.20 -37.07 3.94
C LYS A 85 22.99 -37.83 5.25
N GLU A 86 22.57 -37.16 6.31
CA GLU A 86 22.31 -37.78 7.61
C GLU A 86 21.10 -38.71 7.55
N ILE A 87 20.03 -38.29 6.88
CA ILE A 87 18.85 -39.11 6.59
C ILE A 87 19.25 -40.36 5.80
N GLY A 88 20.13 -40.23 4.81
CA GLY A 88 20.67 -41.39 4.08
C GLY A 88 21.46 -42.34 4.96
N ILE A 89 22.35 -41.83 5.81
CA ILE A 89 23.12 -42.65 6.77
C ILE A 89 22.16 -43.44 7.66
N TYR A 90 21.12 -42.80 8.22
CA TYR A 90 20.14 -43.50 9.05
C TYR A 90 19.37 -44.58 8.29
N GLN A 91 19.01 -44.33 7.03
CA GLN A 91 18.40 -45.36 6.20
C GLN A 91 19.36 -46.53 5.96
N LEU A 92 20.65 -46.29 5.70
CA LEU A 92 21.66 -47.35 5.53
C LEU A 92 21.82 -48.22 6.78
N PHE A 93 21.75 -47.62 7.97
CA PHE A 93 21.77 -48.35 9.24
C PHE A 93 20.44 -49.07 9.57
N GLY A 94 19.48 -49.10 8.63
CA GLY A 94 18.21 -49.81 8.79
C GLY A 94 17.15 -49.07 9.62
N VAL A 95 17.37 -47.79 9.94
CA VAL A 95 16.37 -46.99 10.67
C VAL A 95 15.15 -46.76 9.78
N SER A 96 13.96 -47.04 10.29
CA SER A 96 12.73 -46.92 9.49
C SER A 96 12.46 -45.45 9.12
N LYS A 97 11.88 -45.22 7.94
CA LYS A 97 11.52 -43.85 7.50
C LYS A 97 10.61 -43.13 8.50
N PHE A 98 9.76 -43.87 9.20
CA PHE A 98 8.89 -43.35 10.25
C PHE A 98 9.68 -42.87 11.48
N GLN A 99 10.69 -43.64 11.92
CA GLN A 99 11.57 -43.25 13.01
C GLN A 99 12.39 -42.00 12.66
N ILE A 100 12.93 -41.91 11.44
CA ILE A 100 13.67 -40.73 10.96
C ILE A 100 12.76 -39.49 10.96
N SER A 101 11.54 -39.62 10.43
CA SER A 101 10.57 -38.53 10.41
C SER A 101 10.18 -38.08 11.82
N SER A 102 10.03 -39.02 12.76
CA SER A 102 9.72 -38.72 14.16
C SER A 102 10.86 -37.97 14.86
N ILE A 103 12.12 -38.33 14.59
CA ILE A 103 13.29 -37.59 15.11
C ILE A 103 13.27 -36.15 14.59
N TYR A 104 13.08 -35.97 13.28
CA TYR A 104 13.04 -34.65 12.65
C TYR A 104 11.91 -33.78 13.21
N LEU A 105 10.73 -34.36 13.40
CA LEU A 105 9.57 -33.69 13.97
C LEU A 105 9.86 -33.22 15.40
N ILE A 106 10.43 -34.08 16.26
CA ILE A 106 10.78 -33.74 17.64
C ILE A 106 11.79 -32.59 17.66
N GLU A 107 12.83 -32.62 16.84
CA GLU A 107 13.83 -31.54 16.80
C GLU A 107 13.21 -30.22 16.36
N THR A 108 12.36 -30.24 15.33
CA THR A 108 11.67 -29.04 14.83
C THR A 108 10.71 -28.48 15.88
N MET A 109 9.97 -29.34 16.59
CA MET A 109 9.09 -28.92 17.68
C MET A 109 9.88 -28.33 18.86
N VAL A 110 11.00 -28.95 19.26
CA VAL A 110 11.83 -28.45 20.37
C VAL A 110 12.41 -27.06 20.04
N ILE A 111 12.99 -26.90 18.85
CA ILE A 111 13.52 -25.59 18.42
C ILE A 111 12.39 -24.56 18.31
N GLY A 112 11.25 -24.96 17.74
CA GLY A 112 10.08 -24.11 17.63
C GLY A 112 9.56 -23.65 18.99
N LEU A 113 9.50 -24.54 19.98
CA LEU A 113 9.07 -24.24 21.33
C LEU A 113 10.03 -23.28 22.04
N PHE A 114 11.35 -23.52 21.99
CA PHE A 114 12.33 -22.59 22.54
C PHE A 114 12.30 -21.23 21.84
N SER A 115 12.14 -21.21 20.51
CA SER A 115 12.02 -19.98 19.72
C SER A 115 10.73 -19.23 20.07
N CYS A 116 9.65 -19.94 20.35
CA CYS A 116 8.37 -19.35 20.75
C CYS A 116 8.48 -18.69 22.12
N ILE A 117 9.05 -19.38 23.10
CA ILE A 117 9.25 -18.83 24.46
C ILE A 117 10.14 -17.59 24.41
N THR A 118 11.33 -17.69 23.80
CA THR A 118 12.26 -16.56 23.71
C THR A 118 11.73 -15.43 22.84
N GLY A 119 10.97 -15.76 21.79
CA GLY A 119 10.34 -14.79 20.91
C GLY A 119 9.21 -14.02 21.59
N ILE A 120 8.35 -14.68 22.38
CA ILE A 120 7.32 -14.01 23.17
C ILE A 120 7.97 -13.10 24.22
N LEU A 121 9.01 -13.56 24.91
CA LEU A 121 9.75 -12.74 25.88
C LEU A 121 10.31 -11.46 25.23
N LEU A 122 10.96 -11.60 24.07
CA LEU A 122 11.44 -10.43 23.31
C LEU A 122 10.27 -9.59 22.80
N GLY A 123 9.18 -10.21 22.36
CA GLY A 123 7.99 -9.54 21.85
C GLY A 123 7.33 -8.66 22.91
N ILE A 124 7.28 -9.13 24.15
CA ILE A 124 6.82 -8.38 25.31
C ILE A 124 7.69 -7.13 25.53
N ILE A 125 9.01 -7.22 25.33
CA ILE A 125 9.91 -6.07 25.47
C ILE A 125 9.71 -5.06 24.34
N PHE A 126 9.59 -5.54 23.09
CA PHE A 126 9.49 -4.69 21.90
C PHE A 126 8.07 -4.20 21.57
N SER A 127 7.02 -4.78 22.17
CA SER A 127 5.62 -4.37 21.93
C SER A 127 5.41 -2.88 22.17
N LYS A 128 5.95 -2.35 23.28
CA LYS A 128 5.87 -0.93 23.62
C LYS A 128 6.55 -0.03 22.58
N LEU A 129 7.69 -0.45 22.04
CA LEU A 129 8.39 0.31 20.99
C LEU A 129 7.48 0.46 19.77
N PHE A 130 6.94 -0.65 19.26
CA PHE A 130 6.13 -0.62 18.05
C PHE A 130 4.79 0.08 18.27
N GLN A 131 4.23 -0.03 19.47
CA GLN A 131 3.03 0.68 19.81
C GLN A 131 3.25 2.21 19.88
N MET A 132 4.38 2.66 20.42
CA MET A 132 4.73 4.08 20.40
C MET A 132 4.89 4.61 18.98
N ILE A 133 5.43 3.80 18.07
CA ILE A 133 5.51 4.14 16.65
C ILE A 133 4.09 4.28 16.07
N LEU A 134 3.18 3.33 16.32
CA LEU A 134 1.79 3.40 15.86
C LEU A 134 1.06 4.65 16.39
N VAL A 135 1.09 4.90 17.70
CA VAL A 135 0.48 6.08 18.34
C VAL A 135 1.01 7.38 17.73
N ARG A 136 2.32 7.46 17.47
CA ARG A 136 2.95 8.64 16.86
C ARG A 136 2.52 8.82 15.40
N MET A 137 2.41 7.73 14.65
CA MET A 137 1.95 7.77 13.25
C MET A 137 0.49 8.19 13.13
N MET A 138 -0.35 7.80 14.09
CA MET A 138 -1.75 8.22 14.20
C MET A 138 -1.94 9.62 14.80
N ARG A 139 -0.84 10.32 15.14
CA ARG A 139 -0.83 11.63 15.80
C ARG A 139 -1.64 11.68 17.10
N MET A 140 -1.68 10.57 17.83
CA MET A 140 -2.37 10.47 19.11
C MET A 140 -1.46 10.89 20.26
N GLN A 141 -2.03 11.53 21.27
CA GLN A 141 -1.34 11.89 22.52
C GLN A 141 -1.73 10.93 23.65
N ILE A 142 -1.62 9.62 23.40
CA ILE A 142 -1.94 8.59 24.40
C ILE A 142 -0.64 8.08 25.00
N THR A 143 -0.52 8.16 26.32
CA THR A 143 0.47 7.39 27.07
C THR A 143 -0.08 5.99 27.30
N SER A 144 0.27 5.03 26.43
CA SER A 144 -0.07 3.63 26.69
C SER A 144 0.92 3.05 27.74
N PRO A 145 0.42 2.51 28.86
CA PRO A 145 1.26 1.82 29.83
C PRO A 145 1.82 0.53 29.22
N PHE A 146 2.95 0.06 29.76
CA PHE A 146 3.47 -1.24 29.37
C PHE A 146 2.48 -2.32 29.83
N PHE A 147 1.91 -3.09 28.90
CA PHE A 147 0.97 -4.16 29.21
C PHE A 147 1.36 -5.47 28.52
N VAL A 148 1.04 -6.58 29.18
CA VAL A 148 1.25 -7.93 28.64
C VAL A 148 -0.11 -8.52 28.30
N SER A 149 -0.40 -8.66 27.01
CA SER A 149 -1.65 -9.25 26.54
C SER A 149 -1.61 -10.77 26.64
N TRP A 150 -2.46 -11.35 27.49
CA TRP A 150 -2.62 -12.80 27.57
C TRP A 150 -3.21 -13.38 26.28
N SER A 151 -4.22 -12.72 25.70
CA SER A 151 -4.82 -13.14 24.43
C SER A 151 -3.79 -13.21 23.32
N SER A 152 -2.86 -12.25 23.25
CA SER A 152 -1.79 -12.28 22.24
C SER A 152 -0.78 -13.39 22.46
N ILE A 153 -0.51 -13.79 23.71
CA ILE A 153 0.31 -14.97 23.99
C ILE A 153 -0.37 -16.22 23.42
N VAL A 154 -1.67 -16.40 23.69
CA VAL A 154 -2.44 -17.55 23.19
C VAL A 154 -2.49 -17.57 21.67
N ASP A 155 -2.84 -16.45 21.03
CA ASP A 155 -2.88 -16.35 19.56
C ASP A 155 -1.52 -16.64 18.94
N THR A 156 -0.44 -16.14 19.55
CA THR A 156 0.93 -16.42 19.09
C THR A 156 1.25 -17.91 19.21
N LEU A 157 0.90 -18.54 20.34
CA LEU A 157 1.09 -19.98 20.54
C LEU A 157 0.31 -20.78 19.51
N VAL A 158 -0.95 -20.44 19.26
CA VAL A 158 -1.81 -21.11 18.28
C VAL A 158 -1.27 -20.92 16.86
N ALA A 159 -0.96 -19.70 16.46
CA ALA A 159 -0.44 -19.40 15.12
C ALA A 159 0.88 -20.13 14.85
N PHE A 160 1.82 -20.10 15.80
CA PHE A 160 3.10 -20.80 15.64
C PHE A 160 2.96 -22.31 15.74
N PHE A 161 2.06 -22.83 16.58
CA PHE A 161 1.75 -24.26 16.60
C PHE A 161 1.22 -24.73 15.24
N LEU A 162 0.26 -24.00 14.64
CA LEU A 162 -0.28 -24.30 13.31
C LEU A 162 0.79 -24.22 12.22
N ILE A 163 1.63 -23.18 12.22
CA ILE A 163 2.73 -23.04 11.26
C ILE A 163 3.71 -24.22 11.40
N ILE A 164 4.14 -24.56 12.62
CA ILE A 164 5.04 -25.68 12.88
C ILE A 164 4.39 -27.01 12.48
N LEU A 165 3.09 -27.18 12.72
CA LEU A 165 2.33 -28.37 12.31
C LEU A 165 2.35 -28.53 10.79
N ILE A 166 1.96 -27.49 10.03
CA ILE A 166 1.95 -27.49 8.55
C ILE A 166 3.34 -27.84 8.01
N VAL A 167 4.37 -27.20 8.58
CA VAL A 167 5.76 -27.38 8.20
C VAL A 167 6.24 -28.81 8.51
N SER A 168 5.84 -29.37 9.65
CA SER A 168 6.18 -30.74 10.08
C SER A 168 5.48 -31.80 9.22
N VAL A 169 4.22 -31.60 8.85
CA VAL A 169 3.47 -32.48 7.94
C VAL A 169 4.13 -32.47 6.56
N HIS A 170 4.43 -31.30 6.01
CA HIS A 170 5.14 -31.16 4.75
C HIS A 170 6.52 -31.85 4.79
N SER A 171 7.25 -31.72 5.90
CA SER A 171 8.56 -32.35 6.10
C SER A 171 8.47 -33.87 6.12
N THR A 172 7.53 -34.40 6.88
CA THR A 172 7.25 -35.84 7.00
C THR A 172 6.91 -36.44 5.64
N TRP A 173 6.03 -35.78 4.90
CA TRP A 173 5.65 -36.20 3.55
C TRP A 173 6.86 -36.25 2.61
N LYS A 174 7.73 -35.25 2.68
CA LYS A 174 8.96 -35.19 1.89
C LYS A 174 9.90 -36.35 2.27
N ILE A 175 10.22 -36.52 3.56
CA ILE A 175 11.11 -37.59 4.10
C ILE A 175 10.64 -38.98 3.66
N TRP A 176 9.33 -39.23 3.73
CA TRP A 176 8.77 -40.52 3.36
C TRP A 176 9.01 -40.86 1.87
N ARG A 177 8.93 -39.85 0.99
CA ARG A 177 9.15 -39.99 -0.46
C ARG A 177 10.62 -39.99 -0.89
N TYR A 178 11.58 -39.72 -0.01
CA TYR A 178 13.00 -39.76 -0.39
C TYR A 178 13.47 -41.21 -0.68
N PRO A 179 14.07 -41.48 -1.86
CA PRO A 179 14.69 -42.76 -2.16
C PRO A 179 16.09 -42.87 -1.55
N MET A 180 16.40 -44.05 -0.97
CA MET A 180 17.63 -44.35 -0.22
C MET A 180 18.94 -44.10 -0.99
N ILE A 181 18.94 -44.40 -2.29
CA ILE A 181 20.13 -44.31 -3.17
C ILE A 181 20.52 -42.87 -3.55
N GLN A 182 19.59 -41.92 -3.47
CA GLN A 182 19.83 -40.55 -3.93
C GLN A 182 20.66 -39.73 -2.92
N SER A 183 20.75 -40.16 -1.66
CA SER A 183 21.49 -39.47 -0.61
C SER A 183 23.02 -39.59 -0.73
N PHE A 184 23.52 -40.67 -1.37
CA PHE A 184 24.96 -40.94 -1.49
C PHE A 184 25.53 -40.88 -2.90
N GLY A 185 24.70 -40.80 -3.95
CA GLY A 185 25.21 -40.91 -5.30
C GLY A 185 24.30 -40.33 -6.36
N ASN A 186 24.41 -39.01 -6.60
CA ASN A 186 24.16 -38.43 -7.94
C ASN A 186 24.64 -36.98 -8.13
N THR A 187 25.57 -36.49 -7.29
CA THR A 187 25.86 -35.05 -7.18
C THR A 187 26.73 -34.47 -8.30
N GLU A 188 27.49 -35.27 -9.07
CA GLU A 188 28.51 -34.70 -9.96
C GLU A 188 28.23 -34.83 -11.47
N ARG A 189 27.55 -35.88 -11.94
CA ARG A 189 27.44 -36.13 -13.39
C ARG A 189 26.32 -35.37 -14.12
N VAL A 190 25.34 -34.79 -13.41
CA VAL A 190 24.16 -34.15 -14.03
C VAL A 190 24.34 -32.64 -14.28
N VAL A 191 25.38 -32.00 -13.70
CA VAL A 191 25.56 -30.54 -13.77
C VAL A 191 26.12 -30.09 -15.14
N SER A 192 27.08 -30.83 -15.72
CA SER A 192 27.73 -30.41 -16.99
C SER A 192 26.78 -30.40 -18.19
N LYS A 193 25.83 -31.36 -18.26
CA LYS A 193 24.85 -31.46 -19.37
C LYS A 193 23.79 -30.35 -19.31
N LYS A 194 23.51 -29.80 -18.12
CA LYS A 194 22.57 -28.68 -17.91
C LYS A 194 23.21 -27.30 -18.12
N MET A 195 24.54 -27.21 -18.20
CA MET A 195 25.25 -25.94 -18.41
C MET A 195 25.17 -25.41 -19.85
N ARG A 196 24.91 -26.26 -20.85
CA ARG A 196 24.87 -25.81 -22.25
C ARG A 196 23.56 -25.07 -22.52
N LEU A 197 23.62 -23.75 -22.58
CA LEU A 197 22.49 -22.91 -23.01
C LEU A 197 22.14 -23.21 -24.48
N ARG A 198 21.20 -24.15 -24.66
CA ARG A 198 20.53 -24.42 -25.94
C ARG A 198 19.83 -23.16 -26.44
N THR A 199 19.67 -23.01 -27.75
CA THR A 199 19.05 -21.84 -28.40
C THR A 199 17.69 -21.48 -27.78
N ARG A 200 16.89 -22.49 -27.42
CA ARG A 200 15.60 -22.31 -26.72
C ARG A 200 15.71 -21.57 -25.38
N HIS A 201 16.76 -21.81 -24.58
CA HIS A 201 16.97 -21.12 -23.31
C HIS A 201 17.38 -19.65 -23.49
N ARG A 202 18.08 -19.34 -24.60
CA ARG A 202 18.40 -17.94 -24.94
C ARG A 202 17.13 -17.19 -25.34
N LEU A 203 16.27 -17.80 -26.17
CA LEU A 203 14.97 -17.23 -26.53
C LEU A 203 14.09 -16.99 -25.30
N LEU A 204 13.96 -17.96 -24.40
CA LEU A 204 13.23 -17.79 -23.14
C LEU A 204 13.83 -16.70 -22.24
N GLY A 205 15.16 -16.54 -22.24
CA GLY A 205 15.83 -15.45 -21.54
C GLY A 205 15.52 -14.08 -22.13
N ILE A 206 15.42 -13.97 -23.46
CA ILE A 206 15.02 -12.73 -24.14
C ILE A 206 13.54 -12.43 -23.85
N ILE A 207 12.67 -13.44 -23.92
CA ILE A 207 11.23 -13.31 -23.59
C ILE A 207 11.06 -12.81 -22.14
N GLY A 208 11.80 -13.37 -21.17
CA GLY A 208 11.73 -12.92 -19.78
C GLY A 208 12.10 -11.44 -19.61
N LEU A 209 13.15 -10.99 -20.30
CA LEU A 209 13.55 -9.58 -20.28
C LEU A 209 12.51 -8.70 -20.97
N PHE A 210 11.99 -9.14 -22.12
CA PHE A 210 10.93 -8.44 -22.86
C PHE A 210 9.66 -8.28 -22.04
N LEU A 211 9.23 -9.31 -21.30
CA LEU A 211 8.06 -9.25 -20.42
C LEU A 211 8.26 -8.25 -19.27
N LEU A 212 9.44 -8.22 -18.65
CA LEU A 212 9.77 -7.23 -17.62
C LEU A 212 9.78 -5.81 -18.19
N THR A 213 10.47 -5.59 -19.31
CA THR A 213 10.52 -4.27 -19.94
C THR A 213 9.16 -3.81 -20.44
N SER A 214 8.34 -4.73 -20.95
CA SER A 214 6.96 -4.45 -21.39
C SER A 214 6.07 -4.08 -20.20
N GLY A 215 6.17 -4.82 -19.08
CA GLY A 215 5.47 -4.46 -17.84
C GLY A 215 5.87 -3.07 -17.31
N TYR A 216 7.16 -2.76 -17.32
CA TYR A 216 7.66 -1.45 -16.89
C TYR A 216 7.29 -0.32 -17.85
N PHE A 217 7.30 -0.59 -19.15
CA PHE A 217 6.83 0.34 -20.17
C PHE A 217 5.34 0.64 -19.99
N GLY A 218 4.51 -0.39 -19.78
CA GLY A 218 3.09 -0.24 -19.47
C GLY A 218 2.84 0.53 -18.18
N ALA A 219 3.70 0.38 -17.16
CA ALA A 219 3.63 1.17 -15.94
C ALA A 219 3.93 2.66 -16.19
N ILE A 220 4.96 2.99 -16.98
CA ILE A 220 5.31 4.39 -17.30
C ILE A 220 4.21 5.05 -18.15
N HIS A 221 3.68 4.35 -19.14
CA HIS A 221 2.66 4.86 -20.06
C HIS A 221 1.24 4.51 -19.60
N PHE A 222 1.07 4.22 -18.31
CA PHE A 222 -0.20 3.72 -17.77
C PHE A 222 -1.35 4.70 -18.02
N ARG A 223 -1.15 5.99 -17.74
CA ARG A 223 -2.16 7.02 -17.98
C ARG A 223 -2.52 7.18 -19.45
N GLU A 224 -1.51 7.24 -20.33
CA GLU A 224 -1.72 7.42 -21.78
C GLU A 224 -2.52 6.26 -22.38
N TYR A 225 -2.22 5.03 -21.94
CA TYR A 225 -2.96 3.86 -22.41
C TYR A 225 -4.40 3.83 -21.88
N LEU A 226 -4.62 4.18 -20.61
CA LEU A 226 -5.97 4.27 -20.07
C LEU A 226 -6.81 5.34 -20.77
N THR A 227 -6.24 6.51 -21.07
CA THR A 227 -6.96 7.56 -21.81
C THR A 227 -7.35 7.10 -23.22
N LEU A 228 -6.44 6.41 -23.93
CA LEU A 228 -6.74 5.85 -25.25
C LEU A 228 -7.84 4.79 -25.21
N LEU A 229 -7.86 3.93 -24.18
CA LEU A 229 -8.92 2.93 -24.04
C LEU A 229 -10.30 3.58 -23.83
N VAL A 230 -10.37 4.61 -22.98
CA VAL A 230 -11.60 5.36 -22.74
C VAL A 230 -12.07 6.06 -24.01
N GLU A 231 -11.17 6.71 -24.76
CA GLU A 231 -11.51 7.39 -26.03
C GLU A 231 -12.06 6.43 -27.09
N ASN A 232 -11.59 5.18 -27.13
CA ASN A 232 -12.07 4.16 -28.06
C ASN A 232 -13.36 3.46 -27.60
N GLY A 233 -14.02 3.95 -26.54
CA GLY A 233 -15.25 3.36 -26.00
C GLY A 233 -15.04 1.97 -25.37
N ALA A 234 -13.85 1.68 -24.86
CA ALA A 234 -13.56 0.37 -24.26
C ALA A 234 -14.46 0.11 -23.05
N GLN A 235 -14.94 -1.12 -22.92
CA GLN A 235 -15.73 -1.56 -21.77
C GLN A 235 -14.96 -1.32 -20.46
N PHE A 236 -15.66 -0.86 -19.42
CA PHE A 236 -15.10 -0.62 -18.08
C PHE A 236 -14.24 -1.79 -17.57
N GLY A 237 -14.62 -3.04 -17.86
CA GLY A 237 -13.86 -4.24 -17.47
C GLY A 237 -12.42 -4.27 -18.00
N LEU A 238 -12.17 -3.76 -19.21
CA LEU A 238 -10.83 -3.72 -19.80
C LEU A 238 -9.91 -2.72 -19.07
N ILE A 239 -10.46 -1.57 -18.67
CA ILE A 239 -9.75 -0.52 -17.92
C ILE A 239 -9.28 -1.06 -16.57
N PHE A 240 -10.17 -1.72 -15.82
CA PHE A 240 -9.83 -2.31 -14.53
C PHE A 240 -8.86 -3.50 -14.63
N SER A 241 -8.80 -4.20 -15.76
CA SER A 241 -7.92 -5.35 -15.96
C SER A 241 -6.45 -5.00 -16.21
N TYR A 242 -6.17 -3.78 -16.70
CA TYR A 242 -4.82 -3.39 -17.15
C TYR A 242 -3.74 -3.38 -16.04
N PRO A 243 -3.99 -2.88 -14.81
CA PRO A 243 -3.05 -3.01 -13.69
C PRO A 243 -2.69 -4.47 -13.38
N PHE A 244 -3.68 -5.37 -13.43
CA PHE A 244 -3.46 -6.79 -13.18
C PHE A 244 -2.61 -7.43 -14.28
N LEU A 245 -2.80 -7.02 -15.54
CA LEU A 245 -1.95 -7.45 -16.64
C LEU A 245 -0.48 -7.06 -16.40
N ILE A 246 -0.21 -5.80 -16.01
CA ILE A 246 1.15 -5.33 -15.68
C ILE A 246 1.75 -6.18 -14.55
N PHE A 247 0.95 -6.44 -13.50
CA PHE A 247 1.38 -7.27 -12.38
C PHE A 247 1.74 -8.69 -12.82
N ILE A 248 0.89 -9.34 -13.62
CA ILE A 248 1.11 -10.70 -14.15
C ILE A 248 2.36 -10.74 -15.04
N LEU A 249 2.55 -9.74 -15.92
CA LEU A 249 3.74 -9.61 -16.75
C LEU A 249 5.01 -9.49 -15.89
N CYS A 250 4.96 -8.69 -14.83
CA CYS A 250 6.07 -8.55 -13.88
C CYS A 250 6.36 -9.87 -13.14
N VAL A 251 5.33 -10.59 -12.69
CA VAL A 251 5.48 -11.88 -11.99
C VAL A 251 6.11 -12.94 -12.89
N ILE A 252 5.54 -13.14 -14.09
CA ILE A 252 6.03 -14.12 -15.06
C ILE A 252 7.43 -13.71 -15.56
N GLY A 253 7.63 -12.42 -15.84
CA GLY A 253 8.91 -11.85 -16.25
C GLY A 253 10.00 -12.07 -15.21
N THR A 254 9.72 -11.85 -13.92
CA THR A 254 10.66 -12.09 -12.81
C THR A 254 11.06 -13.56 -12.72
N TYR A 255 10.08 -14.45 -12.84
CA TYR A 255 10.32 -15.89 -12.80
C TYR A 255 11.23 -16.35 -13.95
N LEU A 256 10.94 -15.90 -15.17
CA LEU A 256 11.76 -16.16 -16.36
C LEU A 256 13.14 -15.48 -16.27
N PHE A 257 13.22 -14.30 -15.64
CA PHE A 257 14.46 -13.57 -15.46
C PHE A 257 15.48 -14.37 -14.65
N PHE A 258 15.10 -14.85 -13.47
CA PHE A 258 15.98 -15.70 -12.66
C PHE A 258 16.22 -17.07 -13.28
N CYS A 259 15.23 -17.62 -13.98
CA CYS A 259 15.36 -18.93 -14.59
C CYS A 259 16.29 -18.94 -15.81
N PHE A 260 16.24 -17.91 -16.66
CA PHE A 260 16.91 -17.90 -17.96
C PHE A 260 17.69 -16.61 -18.25
N SER A 261 17.09 -15.43 -18.06
CA SER A 261 17.70 -14.16 -18.48
C SER A 261 19.00 -13.84 -17.76
N LEU A 262 19.05 -14.00 -16.42
CA LEU A 262 20.27 -13.75 -15.63
C LEU A 262 21.42 -14.67 -16.06
N ARG A 263 21.13 -15.94 -16.40
CA ARG A 263 22.14 -16.88 -16.92
C ARG A 263 22.59 -16.51 -18.32
N PHE A 264 21.67 -16.09 -19.18
CA PHE A 264 21.99 -15.61 -20.52
C PHE A 264 22.93 -14.40 -20.45
N LEU A 265 22.67 -13.44 -19.57
CA LEU A 265 23.54 -12.29 -19.33
C LEU A 265 24.94 -12.70 -18.86
N LEU A 266 25.03 -13.60 -17.88
CA LEU A 266 26.32 -14.11 -17.39
C LEU A 266 27.09 -14.89 -18.45
N ASN A 267 26.41 -15.66 -19.29
CA ASN A 267 27.06 -16.40 -20.38
C ASN A 267 27.49 -15.49 -21.54
N SER A 268 26.84 -14.34 -21.73
CA SER A 268 27.32 -13.32 -22.67
C SER A 268 28.58 -12.65 -22.12
N PHE A 269 28.60 -12.34 -20.81
CA PHE A 269 29.77 -11.80 -20.14
C PHE A 269 30.95 -12.79 -20.09
N SER A 270 30.67 -14.10 -20.00
CA SER A 270 31.71 -15.13 -19.96
C SER A 270 32.55 -15.22 -21.23
N LYS A 271 32.08 -14.68 -22.36
CA LYS A 271 32.79 -14.64 -23.64
C LYS A 271 33.73 -13.46 -23.79
N TRP A 272 33.68 -12.47 -22.91
CA TRP A 272 34.56 -11.31 -22.96
C TRP A 272 36.00 -11.67 -22.56
N LYS A 273 36.99 -10.98 -23.13
CA LYS A 273 38.44 -11.24 -22.89
C LYS A 273 38.83 -11.22 -21.40
N VAL A 274 38.11 -10.48 -20.57
CA VAL A 274 38.34 -10.39 -19.10
C VAL A 274 37.94 -11.67 -18.36
N SER A 275 37.00 -12.44 -18.88
CA SER A 275 36.53 -13.71 -18.30
C SER A 275 37.61 -14.81 -18.33
N TYR A 276 38.45 -14.82 -19.37
CA TYR A 276 39.55 -15.78 -19.51
C TYR A 276 40.80 -15.41 -18.70
N ARG A 277 40.79 -14.30 -17.94
CA ARG A 277 41.94 -13.89 -17.13
C ARG A 277 41.92 -14.58 -15.76
N GLY A 278 42.89 -15.45 -15.52
CA GLY A 278 43.10 -16.12 -14.23
C GLY A 278 41.92 -17.01 -13.85
N ILE A 279 41.42 -16.87 -12.61
CA ILE A 279 40.35 -17.71 -12.06
C ILE A 279 38.92 -17.25 -12.42
N ASN A 280 38.78 -16.17 -13.20
CA ASN A 280 37.48 -15.58 -13.52
C ASN A 280 36.57 -16.56 -14.29
N LEU A 281 37.15 -17.44 -15.12
CA LEU A 281 36.41 -18.47 -15.84
C LEU A 281 35.72 -19.45 -14.88
N LEU A 282 36.43 -19.85 -13.82
CA LEU A 282 35.91 -20.74 -12.78
C LEU A 282 34.82 -20.06 -11.95
N MET A 283 35.04 -18.79 -11.57
CA MET A 283 34.07 -17.98 -10.86
C MET A 283 32.73 -17.90 -11.62
N ILE A 284 32.78 -17.58 -12.91
CA ILE A 284 31.57 -17.43 -13.73
C ILE A 284 30.88 -18.78 -13.93
N GLY A 285 31.65 -19.85 -14.17
CA GLY A 285 31.12 -21.21 -14.28
C GLY A 285 30.40 -21.66 -13.02
N ASN A 286 31.03 -21.52 -11.85
CA ASN A 286 30.41 -21.87 -10.56
C ASN A 286 29.16 -21.01 -10.32
N THR A 287 29.26 -19.69 -10.48
CA THR A 287 28.12 -18.78 -10.27
C THR A 287 26.88 -19.18 -11.08
N GLN A 288 27.06 -19.62 -12.34
CA GLN A 288 25.95 -20.12 -13.16
C GLN A 288 25.27 -21.35 -12.55
N ILE A 289 26.04 -22.27 -11.97
CA ILE A 289 25.54 -23.47 -11.28
C ILE A 289 24.76 -23.08 -10.01
N HIS A 290 25.22 -22.09 -9.24
CA HIS A 290 24.49 -21.60 -8.06
C HIS A 290 23.15 -20.97 -8.40
N LEU A 291 23.13 -20.16 -9.46
CA LEU A 291 21.88 -19.61 -9.99
C LEU A 291 20.96 -20.71 -10.53
N MET A 292 21.49 -21.82 -11.06
CA MET A 292 20.70 -23.00 -11.43
C MET A 292 20.04 -23.68 -10.23
N LYS A 293 20.74 -23.77 -9.10
CA LYS A 293 20.25 -24.48 -7.92
C LYS A 293 19.11 -23.75 -7.20
N GLY A 294 19.08 -22.42 -7.20
CA GLY A 294 18.04 -21.70 -6.43
C GLY A 294 17.46 -20.43 -7.04
N TRP A 295 17.36 -20.35 -8.37
CA TRP A 295 16.60 -19.30 -9.05
C TRP A 295 15.16 -19.12 -8.51
N ARG A 296 14.47 -20.19 -8.11
CA ARG A 296 13.10 -20.13 -7.57
C ARG A 296 13.04 -19.28 -6.30
N THR A 297 14.00 -19.48 -5.39
CA THR A 297 14.09 -18.74 -4.14
C THR A 297 14.39 -17.27 -4.41
N SER A 298 15.31 -16.97 -5.33
CA SER A 298 15.63 -15.58 -5.72
C SER A 298 14.44 -14.86 -6.38
N SER A 299 13.72 -15.53 -7.29
CA SER A 299 12.50 -14.99 -7.88
C SER A 299 11.45 -14.69 -6.83
N LEU A 300 11.21 -15.63 -5.93
CA LEU A 300 10.19 -15.46 -4.91
C LEU A 300 10.53 -14.30 -3.96
N ILE A 301 11.78 -14.24 -3.49
CA ILE A 301 12.27 -13.14 -2.66
C ILE A 301 12.06 -11.79 -3.34
N THR A 302 12.37 -11.70 -4.64
CA THR A 302 12.18 -10.49 -5.44
C THR A 302 10.71 -10.06 -5.47
N LEU A 303 9.79 -11.01 -5.63
CA LEU A 303 8.36 -10.73 -5.68
C LEU A 303 7.82 -10.25 -4.33
N ILE A 304 8.16 -10.94 -3.23
CA ILE A 304 7.72 -10.53 -1.89
C ILE A 304 8.29 -9.15 -1.55
N LEU A 305 9.57 -8.90 -1.87
CA LEU A 305 10.21 -7.61 -1.67
C LEU A 305 9.53 -6.50 -2.48
N GLY A 306 9.28 -6.75 -3.77
CA GLY A 306 8.62 -5.80 -4.66
C GLY A 306 7.19 -5.46 -4.23
N VAL A 307 6.38 -6.47 -3.88
CA VAL A 307 5.01 -6.26 -3.38
C VAL A 307 5.03 -5.44 -2.09
N SER A 308 5.93 -5.75 -1.16
CA SER A 308 5.95 -5.08 0.15
C SER A 308 6.42 -3.64 0.09
N LEU A 309 7.35 -3.32 -0.81
CA LEU A 309 7.75 -1.94 -1.06
C LEU A 309 6.68 -1.18 -1.85
N ALA A 310 6.00 -1.84 -2.79
CA ALA A 310 4.89 -1.24 -3.54
C ALA A 310 3.70 -0.93 -2.63
N THR A 311 3.39 -1.77 -1.63
CA THR A 311 2.33 -1.49 -0.65
C THR A 311 2.68 -0.29 0.22
N ILE A 312 3.94 -0.15 0.67
CA ILE A 312 4.39 1.04 1.40
C ILE A 312 4.23 2.30 0.53
N GLY A 313 4.69 2.24 -0.72
CA GLY A 313 4.55 3.34 -1.68
C GLY A 313 3.08 3.71 -1.97
N GLY A 314 2.23 2.71 -2.17
CA GLY A 314 0.80 2.90 -2.44
C GLY A 314 0.05 3.48 -1.23
N VAL A 315 0.28 2.94 -0.02
CA VAL A 315 -0.36 3.44 1.20
C VAL A 315 0.08 4.86 1.54
N THR A 316 1.36 5.19 1.38
CA THR A 316 1.85 6.57 1.58
C THR A 316 1.27 7.54 0.56
N SER A 317 1.15 7.12 -0.71
CA SER A 317 0.47 7.89 -1.75
C SER A 317 -1.00 8.14 -1.44
N LEU A 318 -1.72 7.11 -1.00
CA LEU A 318 -3.13 7.23 -0.65
C LEU A 318 -3.31 8.10 0.60
N SER A 319 -2.44 7.93 1.60
CA SER A 319 -2.48 8.72 2.83
C SER A 319 -2.26 10.21 2.55
N THR A 320 -1.29 10.55 1.72
CA THR A 320 -1.02 11.95 1.32
C THR A 320 -2.18 12.53 0.52
N LEU A 321 -2.76 11.76 -0.41
CA LEU A 321 -3.97 12.16 -1.12
C LEU A 321 -5.11 12.47 -0.15
N LEU A 322 -5.48 11.52 0.72
CA LEU A 322 -6.59 11.68 1.67
C LEU A 322 -6.37 12.86 2.61
N THR A 323 -5.15 13.03 3.13
CA THR A 323 -4.87 14.20 3.99
C THR A 323 -4.98 15.51 3.24
N HIS A 324 -4.61 15.55 1.96
CA HIS A 324 -4.64 16.78 1.16
C HIS A 324 -6.07 17.12 0.69
N THR A 325 -6.87 16.12 0.32
CA THR A 325 -8.28 16.32 -0.07
C THR A 325 -9.08 16.84 1.11
N THR A 326 -8.96 16.20 2.28
CA THR A 326 -9.66 16.65 3.49
C THR A 326 -9.21 18.04 3.95
N ASP A 327 -7.94 18.39 3.75
CA ASP A 327 -7.41 19.73 4.05
C ASP A 327 -7.93 20.82 3.09
N ILE A 328 -8.29 20.43 1.86
CA ILE A 328 -8.91 21.29 0.84
C ILE A 328 -10.41 21.47 1.13
N GLU A 329 -11.11 20.37 1.38
CA GLU A 329 -12.54 20.34 1.73
C GLU A 329 -12.80 21.07 3.05
N ASN A 330 -11.83 21.11 3.96
CA ASN A 330 -11.97 21.78 5.25
C ASN A 330 -11.01 22.98 5.36
N ALA A 331 -11.22 23.96 4.48
CA ALA A 331 -10.41 25.18 4.38
C ALA A 331 -10.42 26.06 5.64
N THR A 332 -11.54 26.11 6.35
CA THR A 332 -11.75 26.87 7.59
C THR A 332 -12.04 25.94 8.76
N ASP A 333 -11.85 26.41 9.98
CA ASP A 333 -11.99 25.54 11.17
C ASP A 333 -13.43 25.10 11.42
N TYR A 334 -14.39 25.97 11.11
CA TYR A 334 -15.82 25.67 11.12
C TYR A 334 -16.51 26.21 9.87
N GLN A 335 -17.52 25.47 9.40
CA GLN A 335 -18.46 25.88 8.35
C GLN A 335 -19.87 25.59 8.85
N LEU A 336 -20.72 26.61 8.84
CA LEU A 336 -21.97 26.64 9.59
C LEU A 336 -23.06 27.30 8.77
N ASP A 337 -24.32 26.95 9.02
CA ASP A 337 -25.42 27.85 8.71
C ASP A 337 -25.56 28.94 9.79
N ALA A 338 -26.32 30.00 9.48
CA ALA A 338 -26.46 31.14 10.39
C ALA A 338 -27.06 30.76 11.75
N GLN A 339 -28.03 29.85 11.79
CA GLN A 339 -28.68 29.41 13.02
C GLN A 339 -27.71 28.61 13.92
N THR A 340 -26.97 27.67 13.35
CA THR A 340 -26.00 26.88 14.14
C THR A 340 -24.82 27.74 14.58
N ALA A 341 -24.43 28.75 13.81
CA ALA A 341 -23.41 29.71 14.21
C ALA A 341 -23.81 30.44 15.51
N GLU A 342 -25.02 31.00 15.60
CA GLU A 342 -25.50 31.67 16.82
C GLU A 342 -25.48 30.73 18.05
N PHE A 343 -25.76 29.44 17.85
CA PHE A 343 -25.73 28.44 18.91
C PHE A 343 -24.31 28.05 19.36
N ILE A 344 -23.36 27.91 18.41
CA ILE A 344 -22.00 27.44 18.69
C ILE A 344 -21.08 28.54 19.23
N ALA A 345 -21.24 29.79 18.78
CA ALA A 345 -20.44 30.94 19.23
C ALA A 345 -20.26 31.03 20.77
N PRO A 346 -21.31 30.94 21.61
CA PRO A 346 -21.16 31.00 23.07
C PRO A 346 -20.43 29.78 23.66
N ILE A 347 -20.53 28.60 23.03
CA ILE A 347 -19.81 27.39 23.46
C ILE A 347 -18.31 27.58 23.27
N LEU A 348 -17.89 28.08 22.09
CA LEU A 348 -16.47 28.34 21.79
C LEU A 348 -15.88 29.38 22.75
N ALA A 349 -16.61 30.47 23.01
CA ALA A 349 -16.17 31.52 23.92
C ALA A 349 -15.96 31.00 25.35
N LYS A 350 -16.85 30.12 25.84
CA LYS A 350 -16.75 29.50 27.17
C LYS A 350 -15.50 28.63 27.30
N GLU A 351 -15.16 27.88 26.25
CA GLU A 351 -13.97 27.01 26.21
C GLU A 351 -12.67 27.74 25.80
N LYS A 352 -12.69 29.09 25.86
CA LYS A 352 -11.55 29.98 25.57
C LYS A 352 -11.03 29.86 24.12
N GLN A 353 -11.88 29.45 23.20
CA GLN A 353 -11.58 29.44 21.77
C GLN A 353 -12.14 30.72 21.13
N LYS A 354 -11.26 31.52 20.53
CA LYS A 354 -11.61 32.82 19.96
C LYS A 354 -11.73 32.74 18.44
N ILE A 355 -12.83 33.25 17.89
CA ILE A 355 -13.00 33.47 16.45
C ILE A 355 -12.06 34.61 16.04
N THR A 356 -11.12 34.32 15.14
CA THR A 356 -10.12 35.29 14.66
C THR A 356 -10.52 35.92 13.33
N GLN A 357 -11.23 35.16 12.50
CA GLN A 357 -11.73 35.59 11.21
C GLN A 357 -13.11 34.97 10.97
N GLU A 358 -14.00 35.79 10.43
CA GLU A 358 -15.35 35.41 10.05
C GLU A 358 -15.64 35.91 8.64
N MET A 359 -16.20 35.03 7.81
CA MET A 359 -16.64 35.33 6.46
C MET A 359 -17.96 34.65 6.20
N ILE A 360 -18.94 35.39 5.68
CA ILE A 360 -20.23 34.85 5.24
C ILE A 360 -20.21 34.84 3.72
N LEU A 361 -20.38 33.66 3.13
CA LEU A 361 -20.53 33.50 1.69
C LEU A 361 -22.00 33.33 1.35
N ASN A 362 -22.50 34.17 0.43
CA ASN A 362 -23.84 34.02 -0.10
C ASN A 362 -23.76 33.14 -1.35
N TYR A 363 -24.59 32.11 -1.36
CA TYR A 363 -24.73 31.22 -2.49
C TYR A 363 -26.15 31.28 -3.01
N LYS A 364 -26.31 30.88 -4.27
CA LYS A 364 -27.62 30.64 -4.86
C LYS A 364 -27.61 29.30 -5.59
N VAL A 365 -28.45 28.36 -5.17
CA VAL A 365 -28.60 27.08 -5.88
C VAL A 365 -29.59 27.23 -7.04
N VAL A 366 -29.21 26.69 -8.18
CA VAL A 366 -29.99 26.70 -9.42
C VAL A 366 -29.85 25.35 -10.14
N GLY A 367 -30.86 24.94 -10.89
CA GLY A 367 -30.70 23.89 -11.89
C GLY A 367 -29.81 24.35 -13.03
N SER A 368 -29.09 23.43 -13.66
CA SER A 368 -28.29 23.70 -14.84
C SER A 368 -28.33 22.52 -15.80
N VAL A 369 -28.17 22.80 -17.09
CA VAL A 369 -27.87 21.80 -18.11
C VAL A 369 -26.46 22.04 -18.60
N HIS A 370 -25.71 20.98 -18.79
CA HIS A 370 -24.39 21.05 -19.42
C HIS A 370 -24.22 19.91 -20.41
N ASP A 371 -23.36 20.13 -21.39
CA ASP A 371 -22.99 19.06 -22.31
C ASP A 371 -22.00 18.14 -21.57
N PHE A 372 -22.31 16.85 -21.45
CA PHE A 372 -21.43 15.89 -20.77
C PHE A 372 -20.34 15.42 -21.73
N ARG A 373 -19.10 15.39 -21.24
CA ARG A 373 -17.91 15.01 -22.03
C ARG A 373 -17.02 14.07 -21.23
N LEU A 374 -16.86 12.82 -21.64
CA LEU A 374 -15.82 11.95 -21.06
C LEU A 374 -14.64 11.86 -22.04
N GLY A 375 -13.60 12.68 -21.82
CA GLY A 375 -12.47 12.77 -22.75
C GLY A 375 -12.84 13.53 -24.03
N GLN A 376 -12.85 12.86 -25.20
CA GLN A 376 -13.26 13.45 -26.49
C GLN A 376 -14.68 13.08 -26.92
N VAL A 377 -15.37 12.21 -26.16
CA VAL A 377 -16.73 11.78 -26.46
C VAL A 377 -17.70 12.76 -25.81
N GLU A 378 -18.47 13.47 -26.63
CA GLU A 378 -19.67 14.21 -26.18
C GLU A 378 -20.84 13.24 -26.13
N ASP A 379 -21.43 13.07 -24.95
CA ASP A 379 -22.56 12.17 -24.75
C ASP A 379 -23.69 12.91 -24.04
N GLY A 380 -24.72 13.31 -24.78
CA GLY A 380 -25.94 13.88 -24.23
C GLY A 380 -25.81 15.23 -23.50
N GLN A 381 -26.95 15.68 -22.99
CA GLN A 381 -27.05 16.82 -22.07
C GLN A 381 -27.43 16.27 -20.69
N GLU A 382 -26.74 16.74 -19.65
CA GLU A 382 -26.97 16.27 -18.30
C GLU A 382 -27.45 17.42 -17.41
N PHE A 383 -28.54 17.16 -16.68
CA PHE A 383 -29.05 18.06 -15.66
C PHE A 383 -28.28 17.86 -14.37
N GLN A 384 -27.90 18.96 -13.72
CA GLN A 384 -27.34 18.95 -12.38
C GLN A 384 -27.68 20.25 -11.65
N LEU A 385 -27.79 20.19 -10.32
CA LEU A 385 -27.80 21.38 -9.49
C LEU A 385 -26.39 22.00 -9.46
N VAL A 386 -26.33 23.33 -9.44
CA VAL A 386 -25.08 24.08 -9.31
C VAL A 386 -25.25 25.21 -8.31
N ASN A 387 -24.15 25.55 -7.64
CA ASN A 387 -24.09 26.63 -6.66
C ASN A 387 -23.48 27.87 -7.31
N LEU A 388 -24.17 29.01 -7.30
CA LEU A 388 -23.62 30.26 -7.81
C LEU A 388 -23.00 31.07 -6.67
N ILE A 389 -21.82 31.64 -6.92
CA ILE A 389 -21.16 32.63 -6.06
C ILE A 389 -20.67 33.80 -6.92
N THR A 390 -20.66 35.01 -6.36
CA THR A 390 -20.14 36.17 -7.08
C THR A 390 -18.61 36.18 -7.13
N GLU A 391 -18.03 36.74 -8.19
CA GLU A 391 -16.57 36.96 -8.27
C GLU A 391 -16.04 37.75 -7.05
N LYS A 392 -16.80 38.73 -6.56
CA LYS A 392 -16.42 39.54 -5.40
C LYS A 392 -16.29 38.70 -4.13
N GLU A 393 -17.30 37.90 -3.81
CA GLU A 393 -17.27 37.02 -2.63
C GLU A 393 -16.15 35.99 -2.72
N TYR A 394 -15.92 35.43 -3.92
CA TYR A 394 -14.80 34.53 -4.16
C TYR A 394 -13.44 35.20 -3.84
N GLN A 395 -13.24 36.45 -4.28
CA GLN A 395 -12.01 37.20 -3.99
C GLN A 395 -11.87 37.55 -2.51
N ASP A 396 -12.98 37.83 -1.83
CA ASP A 396 -12.98 38.12 -0.39
C ASP A 396 -12.64 36.86 0.41
N PHE A 397 -13.24 35.72 0.10
CA PHE A 397 -12.88 34.44 0.73
C PHE A 397 -11.43 34.05 0.49
N ARG A 398 -10.90 34.34 -0.71
CA ARG A 398 -9.50 34.12 -1.05
C ARG A 398 -8.51 34.94 -0.18
N LYS A 399 -8.94 36.05 0.44
CA LYS A 399 -8.11 36.77 1.43
C LYS A 399 -7.97 35.96 2.72
N MET A 400 -9.01 35.20 3.09
CA MET A 400 -9.02 34.30 4.25
C MET A 400 -8.29 32.98 3.96
N ASN A 401 -8.41 32.45 2.74
CA ASN A 401 -7.72 31.24 2.28
C ASN A 401 -6.83 31.52 1.05
N PRO A 402 -5.55 31.89 1.25
CA PRO A 402 -4.63 32.22 0.16
C PRO A 402 -4.32 31.08 -0.82
N ARG A 403 -4.72 29.83 -0.51
CA ARG A 403 -4.53 28.65 -1.37
C ARG A 403 -5.47 28.65 -2.59
N LEU A 404 -6.54 29.43 -2.55
CA LEU A 404 -7.49 29.58 -3.66
C LEU A 404 -6.82 30.20 -4.90
N PRO A 405 -7.08 29.66 -6.11
CA PRO A 405 -6.51 30.19 -7.33
C PRO A 405 -6.92 31.64 -7.60
N LYS A 406 -6.04 32.40 -8.25
CA LYS A 406 -6.37 33.76 -8.70
C LYS A 406 -7.28 33.68 -9.92
N ILE A 407 -8.57 33.86 -9.72
CA ILE A 407 -9.57 33.84 -10.79
C ILE A 407 -10.00 35.27 -11.11
N ARG A 408 -10.15 35.61 -12.39
CA ARG A 408 -10.85 36.81 -12.85
C ARG A 408 -11.70 36.45 -14.07
N LEU A 409 -12.95 36.89 -14.09
CA LEU A 409 -13.84 36.60 -15.22
C LEU A 409 -13.47 37.47 -16.41
N LYS A 410 -13.41 36.87 -17.61
CA LYS A 410 -13.13 37.59 -18.86
C LYS A 410 -14.30 38.49 -19.29
N SER A 411 -15.52 38.07 -19.03
CA SER A 411 -16.74 38.85 -19.27
C SER A 411 -17.92 38.27 -18.49
N ASP A 412 -19.05 38.98 -18.46
CA ASP A 412 -20.30 38.53 -17.81
C ASP A 412 -20.84 37.18 -18.32
N LYS A 413 -20.46 36.75 -19.53
CA LYS A 413 -20.89 35.47 -20.12
C LYS A 413 -19.90 34.33 -19.89
N HIS A 414 -18.83 34.57 -19.13
CA HIS A 414 -17.87 33.54 -18.75
C HIS A 414 -18.09 33.13 -17.31
N THR A 415 -17.89 31.85 -17.02
CA THR A 415 -17.91 31.29 -15.68
C THR A 415 -16.64 30.51 -15.42
N VAL A 416 -16.26 30.41 -14.15
CA VAL A 416 -15.26 29.46 -13.71
C VAL A 416 -15.93 28.43 -12.83
N LEU A 417 -15.74 27.16 -13.19
CA LEU A 417 -16.36 26.03 -12.52
C LEU A 417 -15.40 25.47 -11.47
N LEU A 418 -15.89 25.32 -10.25
CA LEU A 418 -15.22 24.66 -9.15
C LEU A 418 -15.86 23.28 -8.97
N ASP A 419 -15.07 22.23 -9.18
CA ASP A 419 -15.54 20.85 -9.18
C ASP A 419 -14.81 20.05 -8.10
N GLU A 420 -15.56 19.22 -7.38
CA GLU A 420 -15.06 18.29 -6.38
C GLU A 420 -14.19 17.20 -7.03
N VAL A 421 -14.64 16.65 -8.17
CA VAL A 421 -13.99 15.50 -8.84
C VAL A 421 -12.60 15.87 -9.37
N GLN A 422 -12.42 17.13 -9.80
CA GLN A 422 -11.14 17.61 -10.32
C GLN A 422 -10.02 17.64 -9.26
N SER A 423 -10.35 17.64 -7.97
CA SER A 423 -9.37 17.57 -6.88
C SER A 423 -8.70 16.18 -6.80
N LEU A 424 -9.40 15.13 -7.25
CA LEU A 424 -9.00 13.73 -7.14
C LEU A 424 -8.24 13.23 -8.36
N VAL A 425 -8.53 13.73 -9.57
CA VAL A 425 -8.00 13.18 -10.83
C VAL A 425 -7.49 14.25 -11.80
N ARG A 426 -6.28 14.05 -12.31
CA ARG A 426 -5.63 14.97 -13.27
C ARG A 426 -6.31 14.93 -14.65
N ASN A 427 -6.76 16.08 -15.16
CA ASN A 427 -7.15 16.33 -16.56
C ASN A 427 -8.31 15.48 -17.12
N ILE A 428 -9.20 14.95 -16.28
CA ILE A 428 -10.49 14.42 -16.74
C ILE A 428 -11.54 15.49 -16.44
N SER A 429 -12.11 16.11 -17.48
CA SER A 429 -13.23 17.04 -17.36
C SER A 429 -14.46 16.32 -17.87
N ILE A 430 -15.51 16.24 -17.04
CA ILE A 430 -16.84 15.75 -17.45
C ILE A 430 -17.69 16.85 -18.10
N TYR A 431 -17.23 18.10 -18.04
CA TYR A 431 -17.96 19.27 -18.51
C TYR A 431 -17.57 19.68 -19.95
N GLY A 432 -18.59 19.99 -20.76
CA GLY A 432 -18.49 20.62 -22.07
C GLY A 432 -18.06 22.08 -22.03
N LYS A 433 -18.22 22.80 -23.16
CA LYS A 433 -17.75 24.21 -23.26
C LYS A 433 -18.74 25.23 -22.67
N GLY A 434 -19.99 24.83 -22.45
CA GLY A 434 -21.06 25.70 -22.00
C GLY A 434 -21.88 25.09 -20.86
N ILE A 435 -22.42 25.97 -20.01
CA ILE A 435 -23.41 25.65 -18.99
C ILE A 435 -24.60 26.56 -19.22
N TYR A 436 -25.79 25.99 -19.21
CA TYR A 436 -27.04 26.68 -19.45
C TYR A 436 -27.82 26.78 -18.14
N LEU A 437 -28.08 28.01 -17.72
CA LEU A 437 -28.84 28.34 -16.52
C LEU A 437 -30.28 28.75 -16.88
N PRO A 438 -31.21 28.73 -15.91
CA PRO A 438 -32.57 29.23 -16.09
C PRO A 438 -32.60 30.65 -16.71
N ASN A 439 -33.67 30.97 -17.44
CA ASN A 439 -33.84 32.22 -18.20
C ASN A 439 -32.86 32.41 -19.38
N GLN A 440 -32.53 31.33 -20.10
CA GLN A 440 -31.69 31.36 -21.31
C GLN A 440 -30.29 31.96 -21.11
N THR A 441 -29.76 31.85 -19.89
CA THR A 441 -28.42 32.37 -19.58
C THR A 441 -27.38 31.31 -19.94
N ALA A 442 -26.74 31.45 -21.10
CA ALA A 442 -25.64 30.59 -21.52
C ALA A 442 -24.30 31.15 -21.04
N LEU A 443 -23.59 30.37 -20.22
CA LEU A 443 -22.26 30.68 -19.70
C LEU A 443 -21.21 29.80 -20.38
N LYS A 444 -20.11 30.41 -20.81
CA LYS A 444 -18.94 29.68 -21.34
C LYS A 444 -17.97 29.36 -20.20
N ILE A 445 -17.57 28.10 -20.08
CA ILE A 445 -16.58 27.69 -19.08
C ILE A 445 -15.20 28.23 -19.48
N GLN A 446 -14.68 29.16 -18.69
CA GLN A 446 -13.36 29.76 -18.89
C GLN A 446 -12.24 28.83 -18.41
N SER A 447 -12.43 28.23 -17.23
CA SER A 447 -11.52 27.27 -16.62
C SER A 447 -12.28 26.44 -15.58
N ILE A 448 -11.72 25.26 -15.26
CA ILE A 448 -12.22 24.37 -14.22
C ILE A 448 -11.11 24.24 -13.17
N HIS A 449 -11.45 24.43 -11.90
CA HIS A 449 -10.54 24.31 -10.76
C HIS A 449 -11.12 23.35 -9.72
N PRO A 450 -10.27 22.75 -8.85
CA PRO A 450 -10.77 21.99 -7.72
C PRO A 450 -11.60 22.90 -6.82
N ASP A 451 -12.65 22.35 -6.24
CA ASP A 451 -13.42 23.05 -5.23
C ASP A 451 -12.64 23.16 -3.91
N VAL A 452 -12.30 24.39 -3.55
CA VAL A 452 -11.54 24.73 -2.32
C VAL A 452 -12.33 25.76 -1.49
N LEU A 453 -13.65 25.84 -1.70
CA LEU A 453 -14.52 26.73 -0.93
C LEU A 453 -14.93 26.15 0.42
N GLY A 454 -14.67 24.87 0.65
CA GLY A 454 -15.06 24.17 1.86
C GLY A 454 -15.77 22.87 1.55
N GLU A 455 -16.53 22.38 2.53
CA GLU A 455 -17.18 21.08 2.49
C GLU A 455 -18.35 21.18 1.51
N SER A 456 -18.36 20.33 0.48
CA SER A 456 -19.40 20.40 -0.56
C SER A 456 -20.77 20.09 0.01
N ALA A 457 -20.85 19.24 1.04
CA ALA A 457 -22.08 18.93 1.74
C ALA A 457 -22.69 20.12 2.54
N MET A 458 -21.94 21.19 2.80
CA MET A 458 -22.50 22.46 3.32
C MET A 458 -23.25 23.27 2.26
N ARG A 459 -23.18 22.83 1.00
CA ARG A 459 -23.83 23.37 -0.18
C ARG A 459 -24.74 22.29 -0.80
N TYR A 460 -25.58 22.67 -1.75
CA TYR A 460 -26.44 21.72 -2.45
C TYR A 460 -25.62 20.97 -3.49
N SER A 461 -25.41 19.67 -3.27
CA SER A 461 -24.56 18.76 -4.06
C SER A 461 -24.49 19.13 -5.56
N GLY A 462 -23.27 19.39 -6.04
CA GLY A 462 -23.00 19.88 -7.40
C GLY A 462 -21.88 20.93 -7.44
N PRO A 463 -21.32 21.23 -8.63
CA PRO A 463 -20.20 22.14 -8.74
C PRO A 463 -20.59 23.59 -8.41
N THR A 464 -19.60 24.40 -8.04
CA THR A 464 -19.79 25.84 -7.77
C THR A 464 -19.33 26.69 -8.95
N LEU A 465 -20.19 27.57 -9.44
CA LEU A 465 -19.93 28.49 -10.55
C LEU A 465 -19.64 29.89 -10.02
N ILE A 466 -18.51 30.44 -10.42
CA ILE A 466 -18.17 31.84 -10.17
C ILE A 466 -18.73 32.67 -11.32
N VAL A 467 -19.69 33.54 -11.00
CA VAL A 467 -20.43 34.37 -11.97
C VAL A 467 -20.29 35.86 -11.65
N SER A 468 -20.61 36.73 -12.61
CA SER A 468 -20.65 38.17 -12.35
C SER A 468 -21.90 38.54 -11.54
N GLU A 469 -21.85 39.66 -10.80
CA GLU A 469 -22.98 40.12 -9.98
C GLU A 469 -24.27 40.27 -10.81
N LYS A 470 -24.15 40.71 -12.07
CA LYS A 470 -25.27 40.84 -12.99
C LYS A 470 -25.98 39.51 -13.23
N ILE A 471 -25.22 38.44 -13.50
CA ILE A 471 -25.78 37.10 -13.71
C ILE A 471 -26.34 36.55 -12.39
N TYR A 472 -25.60 36.70 -11.29
CA TYR A 472 -26.04 36.25 -9.97
C TYR A 472 -27.42 36.80 -9.61
N HIS A 473 -27.68 38.09 -9.83
CA HIS A 473 -28.99 38.69 -9.54
C HIS A 473 -30.06 38.37 -10.59
N ALA A 474 -29.69 38.20 -11.86
CA ALA A 474 -30.63 37.91 -12.95
C ALA A 474 -31.14 36.46 -12.95
N THR A 475 -30.37 35.51 -12.42
CA THR A 475 -30.77 34.09 -12.39
C THR A 475 -31.67 33.80 -11.17
N PRO A 476 -32.88 33.24 -11.38
CA PRO A 476 -33.76 32.81 -10.30
C PRO A 476 -33.21 31.54 -9.66
N GLY A 477 -33.25 31.48 -8.32
CA GLY A 477 -32.72 30.37 -7.54
C GLY A 477 -32.97 30.57 -6.05
N ALA A 478 -32.73 29.52 -5.25
CA ALA A 478 -32.84 29.61 -3.79
C ALA A 478 -31.51 30.13 -3.21
N ALA A 479 -31.55 31.29 -2.55
CA ALA A 479 -30.39 31.89 -1.91
C ALA A 479 -30.17 31.28 -0.52
N TYR A 480 -28.93 31.06 -0.14
CA TYR A 480 -28.54 30.55 1.18
C TYR A 480 -27.17 31.09 1.57
N GLN A 481 -26.82 30.96 2.86
CA GLN A 481 -25.56 31.45 3.41
C GLN A 481 -24.80 30.34 4.09
N VAL A 482 -23.47 30.40 3.98
CA VAL A 482 -22.54 29.58 4.76
C VAL A 482 -21.58 30.51 5.49
N VAL A 483 -21.52 30.34 6.80
CA VAL A 483 -20.63 31.07 7.71
C VAL A 483 -19.35 30.26 7.87
N HIS A 484 -18.21 30.91 7.63
CA HIS A 484 -16.89 30.33 7.75
C HIS A 484 -16.13 31.01 8.89
N TRP A 485 -15.63 30.22 9.84
CA TRP A 485 -14.83 30.71 10.97
C TRP A 485 -13.45 30.08 11.00
N ASN A 486 -12.45 30.92 11.25
CA ASN A 486 -11.15 30.48 11.76
C ASN A 486 -11.06 30.84 13.24
N VAL A 487 -10.45 29.95 14.01
CA VAL A 487 -10.43 30.03 15.47
C VAL A 487 -9.04 29.78 16.02
N THR A 488 -8.75 30.31 17.20
CA THR A 488 -7.48 30.06 17.91
C THR A 488 -7.71 29.88 19.41
N GLY A 489 -6.82 29.11 20.04
CA GLY A 489 -6.93 28.75 21.45
C GLY A 489 -7.95 27.64 21.71
N GLY A 490 -8.14 27.30 22.99
CA GLY A 490 -8.97 26.17 23.41
C GLY A 490 -8.31 24.80 23.19
N ASN A 491 -8.92 23.75 23.75
CA ASN A 491 -8.56 22.37 23.47
C ASN A 491 -9.55 21.80 22.46
N ASN A 492 -9.15 21.72 21.19
CA ASN A 492 -10.00 21.24 20.10
C ASN A 492 -10.64 19.87 20.37
N GLU A 493 -9.95 18.96 21.08
CA GLU A 493 -10.49 17.63 21.42
C GLU A 493 -11.66 17.75 22.39
N ALA A 494 -11.48 18.49 23.48
CA ALA A 494 -12.53 18.68 24.49
C ALA A 494 -13.73 19.45 23.91
N ILE A 495 -13.47 20.43 23.05
CA ILE A 495 -14.53 21.21 22.39
C ILE A 495 -15.30 20.33 21.42
N ASN A 496 -14.62 19.49 20.64
CA ASN A 496 -15.30 18.54 19.77
C ASN A 496 -16.24 17.61 20.54
N GLU A 497 -15.79 17.05 21.67
CA GLU A 497 -16.64 16.19 22.51
C GLU A 497 -17.88 16.92 23.05
N ILE A 498 -17.80 18.23 23.29
CA ILE A 498 -18.94 19.05 23.70
C ILE A 498 -19.89 19.28 22.52
N LEU A 499 -19.34 19.60 21.34
CA LEU A 499 -20.12 19.84 20.12
C LEU A 499 -20.84 18.56 19.69
N ASP A 500 -20.17 17.41 19.67
CA ASP A 500 -20.77 16.11 19.31
C ASP A 500 -21.97 15.74 20.20
N ARG A 501 -22.04 16.27 21.43
CA ARG A 501 -23.16 16.02 22.37
C ARG A 501 -24.28 17.05 22.29
N LYS A 502 -24.01 18.24 21.78
CA LYS A 502 -24.92 19.40 21.85
C LYS A 502 -25.42 19.87 20.50
N VAL A 503 -24.72 19.54 19.43
CA VAL A 503 -25.03 19.95 18.07
C VAL A 503 -25.34 18.70 17.27
N GLU A 504 -26.58 18.57 16.82
CA GLU A 504 -26.96 17.51 15.91
C GLU A 504 -26.60 17.90 14.48
N ILE A 505 -25.89 17.01 13.77
CA ILE A 505 -25.55 17.17 12.37
C ILE A 505 -26.74 16.67 11.55
N ASN A 506 -27.51 17.61 10.98
CA ASN A 506 -28.77 17.33 10.30
C ASN A 506 -28.75 17.88 8.86
N TRP A 507 -29.45 17.18 7.97
CA TRP A 507 -29.68 17.58 6.57
C TRP A 507 -31.00 18.37 6.45
N ASN A 508 -31.18 19.39 7.27
CA ASN A 508 -32.48 20.06 7.49
C ASN A 508 -32.77 21.22 6.53
N HIS A 509 -31.81 21.59 5.67
CA HIS A 509 -31.96 22.65 4.68
C HIS A 509 -32.30 22.06 3.32
N SER A 510 -33.53 21.61 3.10
CA SER A 510 -33.93 20.98 1.82
C SER A 510 -34.46 21.98 0.79
N VAL A 511 -34.20 21.68 -0.49
CA VAL A 511 -34.76 22.39 -1.65
C VAL A 511 -35.48 21.39 -2.52
N ALA A 512 -36.66 21.77 -3.00
CA ALA A 512 -37.40 21.05 -4.03
C ALA A 512 -37.23 21.78 -5.36
N TYR A 513 -36.97 21.03 -6.43
CA TYR A 513 -36.83 21.58 -7.77
C TYR A 513 -37.70 20.84 -8.78
N GLN A 514 -38.17 21.60 -9.76
CA GLN A 514 -38.86 21.10 -10.93
C GLN A 514 -38.43 21.92 -12.14
N TYR A 515 -37.77 21.27 -13.08
CA TYR A 515 -37.28 21.88 -14.31
C TYR A 515 -37.74 21.08 -15.53
N GLU A 516 -38.17 21.80 -16.56
CA GLU A 516 -38.46 21.27 -17.88
C GLU A 516 -37.27 21.58 -18.80
N ILE A 517 -36.79 20.56 -19.51
CA ILE A 517 -35.58 20.64 -20.32
C ILE A 517 -35.96 20.55 -21.80
N ASN A 518 -35.80 21.67 -22.52
CA ASN A 518 -35.93 21.72 -23.97
C ASN A 518 -34.58 22.10 -24.57
N GLN A 519 -33.78 21.09 -24.92
CA GLN A 519 -32.40 21.26 -25.39
C GLN A 519 -31.57 22.09 -24.37
N GLN A 520 -31.08 23.27 -24.78
CA GLN A 520 -30.28 24.18 -23.97
C GLN A 520 -31.12 25.18 -23.14
N GLN A 521 -32.45 25.03 -23.13
CA GLN A 521 -33.34 25.88 -22.36
C GLN A 521 -33.88 25.12 -21.15
N LEU A 522 -33.63 25.69 -19.98
CA LEU A 522 -34.13 25.21 -18.71
C LEU A 522 -35.23 26.16 -18.21
N THR A 523 -36.46 25.67 -18.09
CA THR A 523 -37.61 26.44 -17.56
C THR A 523 -38.18 25.72 -16.35
N GLY A 524 -38.19 26.37 -15.20
CA GLY A 524 -38.61 25.73 -13.96
C GLY A 524 -38.34 26.58 -12.73
N LYS A 525 -38.63 26.03 -11.55
CA LYS A 525 -38.44 26.71 -10.27
C LYS A 525 -37.77 25.78 -9.27
N ILE A 526 -36.98 26.40 -8.40
CA ILE A 526 -36.40 25.78 -7.21
C ILE A 526 -36.85 26.59 -5.99
N VAL A 527 -37.35 25.89 -4.97
CA VAL A 527 -37.92 26.51 -3.77
C VAL A 527 -37.29 25.85 -2.55
N ALA A 528 -36.87 26.65 -1.57
CA ALA A 528 -36.43 26.14 -0.28
C ALA A 528 -37.65 25.64 0.51
N LYS A 529 -37.60 24.40 1.00
CA LYS A 529 -38.65 23.84 1.85
C LYS A 529 -38.33 24.27 3.29
N VAL A 530 -39.12 25.18 3.85
CA VAL A 530 -38.94 25.64 5.23
C VAL A 530 -39.82 24.76 6.12
N THR A 531 -39.23 23.69 6.64
CA THR A 531 -39.67 22.79 7.76
C THR A 531 -41.17 22.45 7.94
N GLU A 532 -41.42 21.13 7.98
CA GLU A 532 -42.55 20.34 8.54
C GLU A 532 -44.04 20.67 8.29
N ASP A 533 -44.45 21.89 7.94
CA ASP A 533 -45.88 22.23 7.74
C ASP A 533 -46.28 22.62 6.29
N ASP A 534 -45.34 22.57 5.33
CA ASP A 534 -45.67 22.80 3.91
C ASP A 534 -46.07 21.48 3.23
N GLU A 535 -47.32 21.05 3.49
CA GLU A 535 -48.05 20.01 2.74
C GLU A 535 -48.21 20.34 1.24
N ALA A 536 -47.84 21.55 0.81
CA ALA A 536 -48.02 22.03 -0.56
C ALA A 536 -47.17 21.31 -1.63
N PHE A 537 -46.25 20.42 -1.25
CA PHE A 537 -45.46 19.61 -2.18
C PHE A 537 -45.60 18.09 -1.95
N GLU A 538 -46.44 17.66 -1.00
CA GLU A 538 -46.69 16.23 -0.73
C GLU A 538 -47.83 15.65 -1.56
N ASP A 539 -48.68 16.48 -2.18
CA ASP A 539 -49.85 16.00 -2.94
C ASP A 539 -49.54 15.67 -4.43
N SER A 540 -48.29 15.35 -4.74
CA SER A 540 -47.91 14.88 -6.08
C SER A 540 -46.96 13.69 -6.03
N SER A 541 -47.31 12.67 -5.27
CA SER A 541 -46.87 11.29 -5.54
C SER A 541 -48.11 10.45 -5.29
N THR A 542 -48.77 9.86 -6.30
CA THR A 542 -48.29 8.59 -6.86
C THR A 542 -48.90 8.14 -8.20
N GLU A 543 -49.58 8.96 -9.01
CA GLU A 543 -50.28 8.41 -10.20
C GLU A 543 -50.06 9.03 -11.59
N ASP A 544 -49.14 9.99 -11.80
CA ASP A 544 -48.94 10.53 -13.18
C ASP A 544 -47.48 10.86 -13.55
N PHE A 545 -46.51 10.04 -13.12
CA PHE A 545 -45.07 10.25 -13.36
C PHE A 545 -44.53 9.40 -14.52
N ALA A 546 -45.02 9.66 -15.73
CA ALA A 546 -44.51 9.05 -16.96
C ALA A 546 -44.19 10.07 -18.06
N ASP A 547 -43.86 11.31 -17.70
CA ASP A 547 -43.37 12.32 -18.64
C ASP A 547 -41.85 12.50 -18.49
N THR A 548 -41.08 11.91 -19.40
CA THR A 548 -39.60 11.90 -19.42
C THR A 548 -38.96 13.26 -19.73
N SER A 549 -39.74 14.34 -19.79
CA SER A 549 -39.29 15.69 -20.16
C SER A 549 -39.01 16.63 -18.97
N LYS A 550 -39.37 16.21 -17.73
CA LYS A 550 -39.25 17.02 -16.52
C LYS A 550 -38.31 16.39 -15.50
N GLU A 551 -37.29 17.14 -15.09
CA GLU A 551 -36.38 16.81 -14.01
C GLU A 551 -36.95 17.34 -12.68
N THR A 552 -37.35 16.43 -11.79
CA THR A 552 -37.86 16.75 -10.45
C THR A 552 -37.03 16.06 -9.38
N GLY A 553 -36.87 16.72 -8.24
CA GLY A 553 -36.15 16.10 -7.12
C GLY A 553 -36.08 16.99 -5.88
N GLN A 554 -35.47 16.43 -4.84
CA GLN A 554 -35.16 17.11 -3.60
C GLN A 554 -33.68 16.97 -3.30
N SER A 555 -33.06 18.03 -2.77
CA SER A 555 -31.67 18.02 -2.32
C SER A 555 -31.58 18.70 -0.96
N ALA A 556 -30.65 18.28 -0.12
CA ALA A 556 -30.43 18.87 1.19
C ALA A 556 -28.94 19.16 1.40
N ARG A 557 -28.65 20.05 2.35
CA ARG A 557 -27.29 20.37 2.79
C ARG A 557 -27.16 20.25 4.30
N LEU A 558 -25.92 20.08 4.77
CA LEU A 558 -25.55 20.07 6.17
C LEU A 558 -25.71 21.45 6.82
N ASN A 559 -26.07 21.45 8.10
CA ASN A 559 -26.08 22.63 8.95
C ASN A 559 -24.69 22.97 9.52
N PHE A 560 -23.83 21.96 9.71
CA PHE A 560 -22.56 22.12 10.43
C PHE A 560 -21.49 21.12 9.98
N THR A 561 -20.27 21.62 9.83
CA THR A 561 -19.05 20.82 9.84
C THR A 561 -17.93 21.57 10.56
N ALA A 562 -17.11 20.83 11.31
CA ALA A 562 -15.83 21.32 11.84
C ALA A 562 -14.69 20.85 10.92
N ARG A 563 -13.44 21.25 11.17
CA ARG A 563 -12.25 20.71 10.49
C ARG A 563 -11.51 19.68 11.33
N TYR A 564 -11.48 19.91 12.64
CA TYR A 564 -10.71 19.12 13.58
C TYR A 564 -11.06 17.62 13.56
N PRO A 565 -12.34 17.18 13.70
CA PRO A 565 -12.66 15.76 13.74
C PRO A 565 -12.38 15.03 12.43
N GLN A 566 -12.52 15.69 11.28
CA GLN A 566 -12.26 15.17 9.93
C GLN A 566 -10.76 14.94 9.76
N MET A 567 -9.94 15.95 10.05
CA MET A 567 -8.48 15.82 10.00
C MET A 567 -7.97 14.77 10.99
N ARG A 568 -8.53 14.74 12.20
CA ARG A 568 -8.22 13.73 13.23
C ARG A 568 -8.54 12.32 12.74
N SER A 569 -9.72 12.09 12.17
CA SER A 569 -10.15 10.81 11.60
C SER A 569 -9.19 10.35 10.50
N VAL A 570 -8.90 11.22 9.53
CA VAL A 570 -7.98 10.91 8.42
C VAL A 570 -6.58 10.60 8.93
N TYR A 571 -6.02 11.38 9.87
CA TYR A 571 -4.70 11.08 10.43
C TYR A 571 -4.64 9.75 11.19
N ARG A 572 -5.71 9.38 11.90
CA ARG A 572 -5.76 8.09 12.63
C ARG A 572 -5.86 6.92 11.68
N GLN A 573 -6.74 7.00 10.68
CA GLN A 573 -6.89 5.95 9.67
C GLN A 573 -5.62 5.79 8.84
N THR A 574 -5.16 6.86 8.19
CA THR A 574 -3.97 6.83 7.33
C THR A 574 -2.70 6.48 8.11
N GLY A 575 -2.56 6.98 9.34
CA GLY A 575 -1.46 6.64 10.25
C GLY A 575 -1.40 5.15 10.58
N SER A 576 -2.56 4.53 10.86
CA SER A 576 -2.63 3.09 11.14
C SER A 576 -2.26 2.22 9.92
N TYR A 577 -2.77 2.54 8.72
CA TYR A 577 -2.40 1.82 7.50
C TYR A 577 -0.93 2.01 7.13
N THR A 578 -0.41 3.23 7.28
CA THR A 578 1.00 3.51 7.02
C THR A 578 1.88 2.73 7.99
N PHE A 579 1.51 2.64 9.27
CA PHE A 579 2.24 1.82 10.24
C PHE A 579 2.27 0.35 9.84
N VAL A 580 1.11 -0.22 9.50
CA VAL A 580 0.97 -1.62 9.10
C VAL A 580 1.83 -1.93 7.88
N SER A 581 1.78 -1.09 6.84
CA SER A 581 2.57 -1.28 5.63
C SER A 581 4.09 -1.20 5.90
N LEU A 582 4.54 -0.22 6.69
CA LEU A 582 5.95 -0.10 7.10
C LEU A 582 6.42 -1.32 7.89
N PHE A 583 5.59 -1.77 8.84
CA PHE A 583 5.90 -2.91 9.69
C PHE A 583 6.03 -4.19 8.86
N VAL A 584 5.05 -4.47 7.98
CA VAL A 584 5.10 -5.61 7.04
C VAL A 584 6.33 -5.54 6.14
N GLY A 585 6.65 -4.38 5.56
CA GLY A 585 7.83 -4.22 4.71
C GLY A 585 9.14 -4.45 5.46
N MET A 586 9.27 -3.95 6.69
CA MET A 586 10.47 -4.20 7.52
C MET A 586 10.66 -5.69 7.79
N ILE A 587 9.59 -6.40 8.14
CA ILE A 587 9.63 -7.86 8.35
C ILE A 587 10.08 -8.54 7.08
N VAL A 588 9.49 -8.19 5.94
CA VAL A 588 9.82 -8.79 4.65
C VAL A 588 11.29 -8.58 4.31
N VAL A 589 11.85 -7.39 4.50
CA VAL A 589 13.27 -7.10 4.25
C VAL A 589 14.17 -8.00 5.09
N ILE A 590 13.93 -8.10 6.40
CA ILE A 590 14.75 -8.91 7.30
C ILE A 590 14.61 -10.40 6.98
N THR A 591 13.38 -10.84 6.72
CA THR A 591 13.01 -12.22 6.38
C THR A 591 13.69 -12.68 5.09
N THR A 592 13.54 -11.89 4.03
CA THR A 592 14.09 -12.22 2.71
C THR A 592 15.62 -12.16 2.68
N GLY A 593 16.22 -11.16 3.33
CA GLY A 593 17.66 -11.07 3.51
C GLY A 593 18.22 -12.26 4.31
N SER A 594 17.54 -12.68 5.38
CA SER A 594 17.92 -13.85 6.19
C SER A 594 17.82 -15.16 5.39
N ILE A 595 16.77 -15.34 4.58
CA ILE A 595 16.66 -16.50 3.68
C ILE A 595 17.85 -16.57 2.72
N LEU A 596 18.25 -15.45 2.11
CA LEU A 596 19.41 -15.42 1.21
C LEU A 596 20.71 -15.76 1.95
N MET A 597 20.93 -15.16 3.13
CA MET A 597 22.11 -15.43 3.96
C MET A 597 22.21 -16.91 4.33
N VAL A 598 21.14 -17.47 4.91
CA VAL A 598 21.07 -18.89 5.31
C VAL A 598 21.39 -19.79 4.14
N ARG A 599 20.76 -19.54 2.99
CA ARG A 599 21.00 -20.30 1.77
C ARG A 599 22.46 -20.27 1.35
N GLN A 600 23.08 -19.08 1.31
CA GLN A 600 24.48 -18.98 0.91
C GLN A 600 25.42 -19.69 1.89
N LEU A 601 25.15 -19.64 3.18
CA LEU A 601 25.98 -20.33 4.17
C LEU A 601 25.92 -21.85 4.04
N ALA A 602 24.80 -22.46 3.63
CA ALA A 602 24.82 -23.90 3.30
C ALA A 602 25.57 -24.19 2.00
N GLU A 603 25.44 -23.34 0.98
CA GLU A 603 26.19 -23.51 -0.26
C GLU A 603 27.71 -23.49 0.04
N ALA A 604 28.16 -22.68 1.02
CA ALA A 604 29.55 -22.68 1.48
C ALA A 604 30.02 -24.03 2.04
N GLU A 605 29.18 -24.72 2.81
CA GLU A 605 29.51 -26.02 3.39
C GLU A 605 29.57 -27.13 2.33
N GLU A 606 28.68 -27.09 1.33
CA GLU A 606 28.71 -28.04 0.22
C GLU A 606 29.98 -27.89 -0.63
N GLU A 607 30.47 -26.67 -0.81
CA GLU A 607 31.59 -26.37 -1.71
C GLU A 607 32.96 -26.27 -1.05
N LYS A 608 33.01 -26.40 0.27
CA LYS A 608 34.26 -26.33 1.05
C LYS A 608 35.40 -27.16 0.43
N GLY A 609 35.08 -28.37 -0.05
CA GLY A 609 36.04 -29.24 -0.74
C GLY A 609 36.57 -28.65 -2.04
N ASN A 610 35.71 -28.08 -2.88
CA ASN A 610 36.09 -27.45 -4.15
C ASN A 610 37.04 -26.26 -3.92
N TYR A 611 36.75 -25.41 -2.92
CA TYR A 611 37.61 -24.28 -2.58
C TYR A 611 38.95 -24.70 -1.96
N HIS A 612 38.97 -25.79 -1.18
CA HIS A 612 40.22 -26.39 -0.71
C HIS A 612 41.07 -26.92 -1.87
N LEU A 613 40.47 -27.55 -2.88
CA LEU A 613 41.18 -27.98 -4.09
C LEU A 613 41.80 -26.79 -4.83
N LEU A 614 41.06 -25.69 -5.00
CA LEU A 614 41.59 -24.46 -5.62
C LEU A 614 42.80 -23.91 -4.85
N THR A 615 42.75 -23.93 -3.52
CA THR A 615 43.86 -23.49 -2.67
C THR A 615 45.07 -24.43 -2.81
N LYS A 616 44.85 -25.75 -2.87
CA LYS A 616 45.90 -26.76 -3.13
C LYS A 616 46.53 -26.63 -4.52
N LEU A 617 45.77 -26.14 -5.50
CA LEU A 617 46.25 -25.84 -6.86
C LEU A 617 47.05 -24.51 -6.94
N GLY A 618 47.33 -23.87 -5.81
CA GLY A 618 48.16 -22.66 -5.75
C GLY A 618 47.40 -21.35 -5.90
N ILE A 619 46.06 -21.35 -5.88
CA ILE A 619 45.28 -20.11 -5.93
C ILE A 619 45.40 -19.40 -4.56
N PRO A 620 45.84 -18.13 -4.52
CA PRO A 620 46.03 -17.43 -3.26
C PRO A 620 44.70 -17.19 -2.55
N GLN A 621 44.71 -17.28 -1.22
CA GLN A 621 43.54 -17.06 -0.35
C GLN A 621 42.79 -15.74 -0.65
N ARG A 622 43.51 -14.66 -1.01
CA ARG A 622 42.93 -13.37 -1.39
C ARG A 622 42.10 -13.43 -2.68
N ARG A 623 42.49 -14.29 -3.63
CA ARG A 623 41.72 -14.54 -4.86
C ARG A 623 40.47 -15.37 -4.55
N VAL A 624 40.57 -16.35 -3.65
CA VAL A 624 39.42 -17.13 -3.16
C VAL A 624 38.39 -16.22 -2.48
N SER A 625 38.83 -15.31 -1.60
CA SER A 625 37.91 -14.37 -0.95
C SER A 625 37.21 -13.47 -1.97
N LEU A 626 37.93 -12.90 -2.94
CA LEU A 626 37.31 -12.10 -4.02
C LEU A 626 36.27 -12.90 -4.81
N MET A 627 36.51 -14.19 -5.04
CA MET A 627 35.58 -15.08 -5.73
C MET A 627 34.28 -15.27 -4.94
N ILE A 628 34.38 -15.51 -3.63
CA ILE A 628 33.23 -15.64 -2.73
C ILE A 628 32.38 -14.37 -2.72
N TYR A 629 33.02 -13.20 -2.59
CA TYR A 629 32.31 -11.91 -2.59
C TYR A 629 31.58 -11.70 -3.92
N GLY A 630 32.26 -11.88 -5.06
CA GLY A 630 31.63 -11.69 -6.36
C GLY A 630 30.48 -12.67 -6.64
N GLN A 631 30.63 -13.94 -6.24
CA GLN A 631 29.59 -14.96 -6.41
C GLN A 631 28.34 -14.66 -5.56
N ASN A 632 28.54 -14.26 -4.29
CA ASN A 632 27.45 -13.88 -3.41
C ASN A 632 26.76 -12.59 -3.89
N ALA A 633 27.51 -11.63 -4.44
CA ALA A 633 26.97 -10.38 -4.97
C ALA A 633 25.96 -10.64 -6.09
N ILE A 634 26.26 -11.56 -7.00
CA ILE A 634 25.39 -11.95 -8.12
C ILE A 634 24.10 -12.64 -7.64
N THR A 635 24.03 -13.11 -6.39
CA THR A 635 22.80 -13.67 -5.83
C THR A 635 21.97 -12.64 -5.05
N PHE A 636 22.63 -11.79 -4.25
CA PHE A 636 21.96 -10.80 -3.41
C PHE A 636 21.43 -9.62 -4.22
N PHE A 637 22.28 -8.97 -5.02
CA PHE A 637 21.96 -7.70 -5.63
C PHE A 637 20.89 -7.79 -6.72
N PRO A 638 20.84 -8.80 -7.61
CA PRO A 638 19.77 -8.87 -8.60
C PRO A 638 18.37 -8.98 -7.99
N SER A 639 18.24 -9.72 -6.89
CA SER A 639 16.95 -9.86 -6.19
C SER A 639 16.51 -8.55 -5.54
N MET A 640 17.45 -7.84 -4.92
CA MET A 640 17.22 -6.53 -4.31
C MET A 640 16.88 -5.46 -5.36
N ILE A 641 17.71 -5.33 -6.39
CA ILE A 641 17.57 -4.33 -7.45
C ILE A 641 16.24 -4.52 -8.18
N LEU A 642 15.92 -5.75 -8.57
CA LEU A 642 14.68 -6.02 -9.30
C LEU A 642 13.44 -5.78 -8.42
N GLY A 643 13.51 -6.10 -7.12
CA GLY A 643 12.44 -5.78 -6.15
C GLY A 643 12.21 -4.28 -5.99
N ILE A 644 13.29 -3.49 -5.88
CA ILE A 644 13.21 -2.02 -5.85
C ILE A 644 12.64 -1.49 -7.16
N LEU A 645 13.05 -2.03 -8.32
CA LEU A 645 12.50 -1.62 -9.61
C LEU A 645 10.98 -1.86 -9.66
N HIS A 646 10.50 -3.05 -9.28
CA HIS A 646 9.05 -3.30 -9.21
C HIS A 646 8.32 -2.27 -8.36
N ALA A 647 8.88 -1.91 -7.19
CA ALA A 647 8.30 -0.90 -6.32
C ALA A 647 8.30 0.50 -6.94
N VAL A 648 9.40 0.91 -7.56
CA VAL A 648 9.52 2.22 -8.23
C VAL A 648 8.52 2.33 -9.39
N PHE A 649 8.36 1.29 -10.21
CA PHE A 649 7.38 1.31 -11.29
C PHE A 649 5.94 1.29 -10.77
N ALA A 650 5.64 0.55 -9.70
CA ALA A 650 4.34 0.59 -9.05
C ALA A 650 4.03 2.00 -8.49
N ILE A 651 5.00 2.63 -7.82
CA ILE A 651 4.88 4.02 -7.32
C ILE A 651 4.65 5.00 -8.47
N ASN A 652 5.35 4.82 -9.61
CA ASN A 652 5.17 5.67 -10.79
C ASN A 652 3.73 5.65 -11.30
N VAL A 653 3.06 4.48 -11.31
CA VAL A 653 1.64 4.37 -11.70
C VAL A 653 0.77 5.28 -10.84
N PHE A 654 0.97 5.29 -9.52
CA PHE A 654 0.23 6.20 -8.63
C PHE A 654 0.61 7.66 -8.84
N ALA A 655 1.90 7.96 -9.01
CA ALA A 655 2.42 9.31 -9.17
C ALA A 655 1.91 10.01 -10.45
N GLN A 656 1.47 9.26 -11.46
CA GLN A 656 0.88 9.83 -12.68
C GLN A 656 -0.47 10.54 -12.45
N TYR A 657 -1.19 10.16 -11.38
CA TYR A 657 -2.49 10.72 -11.01
C TYR A 657 -2.39 11.66 -9.79
N ILE A 658 -1.54 11.33 -8.82
CA ILE A 658 -1.50 12.02 -7.53
C ILE A 658 -0.36 13.05 -7.52
N LYS A 659 -0.67 14.32 -7.85
CA LYS A 659 0.32 15.41 -7.91
C LYS A 659 0.98 15.74 -6.56
N THR A 660 0.28 15.48 -5.46
CA THR A 660 0.64 15.93 -4.11
C THR A 660 1.26 14.83 -3.26
N ALA A 661 1.43 13.63 -3.81
CA ALA A 661 1.96 12.51 -3.06
C ALA A 661 3.43 12.72 -2.69
N ASP A 662 3.69 12.74 -1.38
CA ASP A 662 5.04 12.72 -0.84
C ASP A 662 5.52 11.27 -0.67
N TYR A 663 6.41 10.85 -1.56
CA TYR A 663 7.01 9.52 -1.56
C TYR A 663 8.30 9.44 -0.73
N TRP A 664 8.68 10.49 0.00
CA TRP A 664 9.88 10.52 0.84
C TRP A 664 9.99 9.29 1.74
N LEU A 665 8.91 8.92 2.43
CA LEU A 665 8.91 7.79 3.36
C LEU A 665 9.17 6.47 2.63
N ALA A 666 8.60 6.28 1.44
CA ALA A 666 8.85 5.10 0.61
C ALA A 666 10.31 5.05 0.13
N TYR A 667 10.90 6.19 -0.27
CA TYR A 667 12.31 6.28 -0.64
C TYR A 667 13.24 6.01 0.55
N LEU A 668 12.92 6.51 1.74
CA LEU A 668 13.66 6.23 2.97
C LEU A 668 13.69 4.72 3.26
N VAL A 669 12.54 4.03 3.14
CA VAL A 669 12.47 2.58 3.35
C VAL A 669 13.29 1.83 2.30
N CYS A 670 13.20 2.21 1.02
CA CYS A 670 14.05 1.63 -0.03
C CYS A 670 15.55 1.83 0.28
N GLY A 671 15.94 3.01 0.77
CA GLY A 671 17.32 3.28 1.20
C GLY A 671 17.75 2.42 2.38
N LEU A 672 16.93 2.32 3.42
CA LEU A 672 17.19 1.47 4.59
C LEU A 672 17.30 -0.01 4.20
N LEU A 673 16.47 -0.48 3.27
CA LEU A 673 16.54 -1.82 2.71
C LEU A 673 17.89 -2.09 2.05
N VAL A 674 18.38 -1.16 1.23
CA VAL A 674 19.71 -1.29 0.59
C VAL A 674 20.80 -1.43 1.66
N VAL A 675 20.74 -0.62 2.72
CA VAL A 675 21.68 -0.71 3.85
C VAL A 675 21.60 -2.09 4.51
N VAL A 676 20.40 -2.57 4.86
CA VAL A 676 20.20 -3.89 5.49
C VAL A 676 20.72 -5.02 4.60
N TYR A 677 20.41 -5.00 3.30
CA TYR A 677 20.86 -6.03 2.36
C TYR A 677 22.38 -6.01 2.16
N VAL A 678 23.00 -4.83 2.11
CA VAL A 678 24.47 -4.70 2.04
C VAL A 678 25.12 -5.22 3.33
N LEU A 679 24.56 -4.91 4.51
CA LEU A 679 25.04 -5.45 5.78
C LEU A 679 24.95 -6.98 5.81
N LEU A 680 23.78 -7.54 5.46
CA LEU A 680 23.59 -8.99 5.41
C LEU A 680 24.51 -9.65 4.39
N TYR A 681 24.72 -9.04 3.22
CA TYR A 681 25.67 -9.52 2.22
C TYR A 681 27.11 -9.55 2.79
N VAL A 682 27.56 -8.49 3.46
CA VAL A 682 28.91 -8.43 4.05
C VAL A 682 29.08 -9.48 5.16
N ILE A 683 28.07 -9.63 6.04
CA ILE A 683 28.07 -10.67 7.08
C ILE A 683 28.14 -12.06 6.44
N THR A 684 27.30 -12.30 5.43
CA THR A 684 27.27 -13.57 4.69
C THR A 684 28.62 -13.90 4.10
N CYS A 685 29.26 -12.97 3.37
CA CYS A 685 30.57 -13.20 2.75
C CYS A 685 31.67 -13.50 3.78
N ARG A 686 31.67 -12.81 4.92
CA ARG A 686 32.65 -13.06 6.00
C ARG A 686 32.49 -14.46 6.60
N TRP A 687 31.25 -14.86 6.88
CA TRP A 687 30.96 -16.18 7.45
C TRP A 687 31.20 -17.29 6.42
N TYR A 688 30.82 -17.07 5.17
CA TYR A 688 31.10 -17.97 4.04
C TYR A 688 32.61 -18.23 3.92
N TYR A 689 33.43 -17.18 3.94
CA TYR A 689 34.89 -17.32 3.91
C TYR A 689 35.44 -18.06 5.14
N ARG A 690 34.88 -17.83 6.34
CA ARG A 690 35.26 -18.56 7.55
C ARG A 690 34.98 -20.06 7.44
N ILE A 691 33.81 -20.44 6.91
CA ILE A 691 33.43 -21.85 6.68
C ILE A 691 34.40 -22.54 5.70
N ILE A 692 34.85 -21.82 4.66
CA ILE A 692 35.82 -22.34 3.70
C ILE A 692 37.22 -22.51 4.30
N LYS A 693 37.59 -21.65 5.27
CA LYS A 693 38.92 -21.65 5.88
C LYS A 693 39.07 -22.69 6.99
N GLU A 694 38.01 -22.91 7.78
CA GLU A 694 37.90 -24.11 8.62
C GLU A 694 38.02 -25.37 7.76
#